data_AF-A0A6G4VAY1-F1
#
_entry.id   AF-A0A6G4VAY1-F1
#
_cell.length_a   1.000
_cell.length_b   1.000
_cell.length_c   1.000
_cell.angle_alpha   90.00
_cell.angle_beta   90.00
_cell.angle_gamma   90.00
#
_symmetry.space_group_name_H-M   'P 1'
#
loop_
_entity.id
_entity.type
_entity.pdbx_description
1 polymer ?
#
loop_
_entity_poly.entity_id
_entity_poly.type
_entity_poly.pdbx_seq_one_letter_code
_entity_poly.pdbx_strand_id
1 'polypeptide(L)'
;VGQITANSFMKREFGKKLIEVFFRNRAELSHVIDTSGAYIPGHGTPTVILVGRNRIPSPERTVRAVLGVRGEPSQPLVAAEGPVWRAIVEQVGRPGSESDWVSVENAVAASFVTHPWSVSGGGAGPLLDRLAVGTMPLEETISKPIGRAIRAGADEAYMRPLRKTYKPRADKRALRPLLLGDVVRDWHAEPDVAIWRPDANAVNEGRLGEELWPWRATLAARRTFQGDMADAGLEWWDYMQYTASAYSTPLSIAFAFVSTHNHFVLDRGGKVFNRSAPVIKLPEGADEDAHLELLGVLNSSTACFWLKQVSHDKGSQSGTGGFMHDEWERFYEFTGTKLQGFPLPATLPLKLGRSLDLSASELAASEPDAVAGRETPLRANLDQARRGSEAARGRMIALQEELDWTVYGLYGLLTPAEVDRVTLPASYEVPEVALGERAFEIALARRVAEGETTTVWFDRHAATPIVDIPGHWPDEYKTVVQARLDIIASRTKDLGLIERPECKRRWAAEAWEKKERAALRTWLLDRCESSELWYELRDGMKQPRSMTVNYLADRLSSDADFVSVAALYASDHLGMPDLPLAQVLTEVIADEHVPFLAALRYKDSGLRIRAQWEQAWADQREEDKDGVRRDIEPPNKYKTSDFLRFSYWANRGKLDVPKERFISYPDASPDGDPTLMLGWAGWDHKDQAQVLSQLIDARTKRDGWGTERIVPLLAGLREVMPWVKQWHGKPDAEWDDEVPAEVLEADYEALLRRHGVGEAQLEAWRPVKKPRGRKAAAPKKEPVEQVELGEE
;
A
#
# COMPACT_ATOMS: atom_id res chain seq x y z
N VAL A 1 30.00 -32.59 7.96
CA VAL A 1 28.61 -32.18 8.26
C VAL A 1 28.01 -31.66 6.97
N GLY A 2 26.83 -32.17 6.58
CA GLY A 2 26.00 -31.59 5.52
C GLY A 2 24.72 -31.07 6.17
N GLN A 3 24.32 -29.84 5.87
CA GLN A 3 23.15 -29.21 6.46
C GLN A 3 22.35 -28.49 5.37
N ILE A 4 21.05 -28.75 5.32
CA ILE A 4 20.08 -27.91 4.62
C ILE A 4 19.59 -26.81 5.58
N THR A 5 19.54 -25.57 5.11
CA THR A 5 19.06 -24.43 5.91
C THR A 5 18.45 -23.37 5.00
N ALA A 6 17.68 -22.43 5.58
CA ALA A 6 17.20 -21.27 4.85
C ALA A 6 18.39 -20.39 4.40
N ASN A 7 18.38 -19.89 3.17
CA ASN A 7 19.46 -19.08 2.62
C ASN A 7 19.48 -17.62 3.14
N SER A 8 18.50 -17.22 3.94
CA SER A 8 18.32 -15.83 4.39
C SER A 8 19.54 -15.20 5.10
N PHE A 9 20.38 -16.00 5.76
CA PHE A 9 21.63 -15.54 6.38
C PHE A 9 22.65 -15.00 5.36
N MET A 10 22.55 -15.41 4.09
CA MET A 10 23.45 -14.95 3.04
C MET A 10 23.30 -13.46 2.75
N LYS A 11 22.09 -12.91 2.98
CA LYS A 11 21.75 -11.52 2.62
C LYS A 11 21.37 -10.65 3.83
N ARG A 12 20.77 -11.23 4.88
CA ARG A 12 20.29 -10.50 6.06
C ARG A 12 21.42 -10.26 7.06
N GLU A 13 21.40 -9.08 7.69
CA GLU A 13 22.45 -8.61 8.61
C GLU A 13 22.81 -9.59 9.74
N PHE A 14 21.87 -10.40 10.24
CA PHE A 14 22.17 -11.38 11.28
C PHE A 14 23.18 -12.46 10.83
N GLY A 15 23.25 -12.73 9.52
CA GLY A 15 24.17 -13.71 8.95
C GLY A 15 25.60 -13.20 8.76
N LYS A 16 25.84 -11.89 8.93
CA LYS A 16 27.17 -11.30 8.80
C LYS A 16 28.21 -12.00 9.68
N LYS A 17 27.89 -12.22 10.96
CA LYS A 17 28.78 -12.95 11.89
C LYS A 17 28.97 -14.41 11.50
N LEU A 18 27.94 -15.06 10.95
CA LEU A 18 28.05 -16.45 10.51
C LEU A 18 29.05 -16.58 9.35
N ILE A 19 29.02 -15.65 8.40
CA ILE A 19 29.93 -15.64 7.25
C ILE A 19 31.33 -15.16 7.64
N GLU A 20 31.42 -13.93 8.14
CA GLU A 20 32.70 -13.23 8.32
C GLU A 20 33.49 -13.69 9.54
N VAL A 21 32.84 -14.39 10.49
CA VAL A 21 33.51 -14.91 11.69
C VAL A 21 33.55 -16.43 11.67
N PHE A 22 32.41 -17.11 11.52
CA PHE A 22 32.36 -18.57 11.66
C PHE A 22 32.88 -19.31 10.42
N PHE A 23 32.33 -19.07 9.23
CA PHE A 23 32.81 -19.72 8.00
C PHE A 23 34.18 -19.21 7.53
N ARG A 24 34.55 -17.98 7.91
CA ARG A 24 35.90 -17.47 7.68
C ARG A 24 36.95 -18.16 8.55
N ASN A 25 36.69 -18.35 9.86
CA ASN A 25 37.76 -18.68 10.81
C ASN A 25 37.61 -20.01 11.55
N ARG A 26 36.42 -20.63 11.58
CA ARG A 26 36.13 -21.76 12.49
C ARG A 26 35.68 -23.04 11.80
N ALA A 27 34.95 -22.93 10.68
CA ALA A 27 34.42 -24.09 9.97
C ALA A 27 34.76 -24.03 8.49
N GLU A 28 35.39 -25.09 7.99
CA GLU A 28 35.82 -25.16 6.60
C GLU A 28 34.69 -25.67 5.72
N LEU A 29 34.20 -24.82 4.83
CA LEU A 29 33.25 -25.18 3.78
C LEU A 29 33.96 -25.86 2.61
N SER A 30 33.34 -26.93 2.13
CA SER A 30 33.72 -27.65 0.92
C SER A 30 32.69 -27.50 -0.19
N HIS A 31 31.39 -27.39 0.15
CA HIS A 31 30.32 -27.19 -0.80
C HIS A 31 29.33 -26.13 -0.32
N VAL A 32 28.89 -25.30 -1.26
CA VAL A 32 27.75 -24.38 -1.11
C VAL A 32 26.83 -24.66 -2.30
N ILE A 33 25.67 -25.24 -2.05
CA ILE A 33 24.76 -25.70 -3.10
C ILE A 33 23.47 -24.91 -2.96
N ASP A 34 23.23 -23.99 -3.89
CA ASP A 34 21.94 -23.31 -3.97
C ASP A 34 20.85 -24.30 -4.36
N THR A 35 19.79 -24.33 -3.54
CA THR A 35 18.62 -25.18 -3.76
C THR A 35 17.34 -24.35 -3.76
N SER A 36 17.45 -23.03 -3.79
CA SER A 36 16.31 -22.10 -3.74
C SER A 36 15.39 -22.18 -4.96
N GLY A 37 15.88 -22.74 -6.06
CA GLY A 37 15.11 -23.03 -7.26
C GLY A 37 14.42 -24.41 -7.26
N ALA A 38 14.77 -25.33 -6.35
CA ALA A 38 14.20 -26.67 -6.31
C ALA A 38 13.03 -26.76 -5.31
N TYR A 39 11.99 -27.52 -5.65
CA TYR A 39 10.92 -27.83 -4.70
C TYR A 39 11.40 -28.86 -3.67
N ILE A 40 11.54 -28.43 -2.42
CA ILE A 40 11.92 -29.30 -1.30
C ILE A 40 10.71 -29.49 -0.37
N PRO A 41 10.13 -30.70 -0.29
CA PRO A 41 8.98 -30.98 0.57
C PRO A 41 9.23 -30.55 2.03
N GLY A 42 8.26 -29.86 2.64
CA GLY A 42 8.34 -29.38 4.01
C GLY A 42 9.12 -28.07 4.21
N HIS A 43 9.69 -27.50 3.16
CA HIS A 43 10.38 -26.21 3.19
C HIS A 43 9.63 -25.15 2.35
N GLY A 44 9.17 -24.07 2.98
CA GLY A 44 8.45 -22.97 2.31
C GLY A 44 9.30 -21.72 2.03
N THR A 45 10.61 -21.78 2.29
CA THR A 45 11.54 -20.65 2.12
C THR A 45 12.73 -21.08 1.27
N PRO A 46 13.33 -20.19 0.46
CA PRO A 46 14.56 -20.46 -0.28
C PRO A 46 15.66 -21.13 0.58
N THR A 47 16.21 -22.25 0.13
CA THR A 47 17.18 -23.07 0.88
C THR A 47 18.56 -23.14 0.23
N VAL A 48 19.56 -23.44 1.04
CA VAL A 48 20.92 -23.80 0.63
C VAL A 48 21.34 -25.08 1.36
N ILE A 49 22.13 -25.93 0.68
CA ILE A 49 22.86 -27.02 1.31
C ILE A 49 24.32 -26.61 1.50
N LEU A 50 24.81 -26.68 2.74
CA LEU A 50 26.19 -26.43 3.11
C LEU A 50 26.87 -27.73 3.52
N VAL A 51 28.05 -28.02 2.97
CA VAL A 51 28.85 -29.19 3.37
C VAL A 51 30.23 -28.73 3.81
N GLY A 52 30.62 -29.11 5.02
CA GLY A 52 31.90 -28.70 5.61
C GLY A 52 32.43 -29.60 6.72
N ARG A 53 33.60 -29.22 7.22
CA ARG A 53 34.34 -29.89 8.30
C ARG A 53 34.60 -28.91 9.45
N ASN A 54 34.52 -29.39 10.69
CA ASN A 54 34.84 -28.59 11.87
C ASN A 54 36.38 -28.49 12.03
N ARG A 55 37.00 -27.64 11.22
CA ARG A 55 38.43 -27.32 11.28
C ARG A 55 38.68 -25.89 10.82
N ILE A 56 39.83 -25.34 11.20
CA ILE A 56 40.29 -24.02 10.73
C ILE A 56 40.38 -24.06 9.20
N PRO A 57 39.72 -23.13 8.49
CA PRO A 57 39.68 -23.17 7.03
C PRO A 57 41.02 -22.79 6.38
N SER A 58 41.47 -23.56 5.38
CA SER A 58 42.63 -23.14 4.57
C SER A 58 42.27 -21.97 3.63
N PRO A 59 43.07 -20.90 3.52
CA PRO A 59 42.82 -19.81 2.56
C PRO A 59 42.85 -20.23 1.09
N GLU A 60 43.65 -21.25 0.75
CA GLU A 60 43.85 -21.74 -0.62
C GLU A 60 42.79 -22.77 -1.05
N ARG A 61 41.84 -23.11 -0.16
CA ARG A 61 40.83 -24.11 -0.47
C ARG A 61 39.92 -23.65 -1.61
N THR A 62 39.43 -24.62 -2.36
CA THR A 62 38.32 -24.42 -3.30
C THR A 62 37.01 -24.83 -2.64
N VAL A 63 35.96 -24.06 -2.93
CA VAL A 63 34.59 -24.38 -2.51
C VAL A 63 33.81 -24.76 -3.76
N ARG A 64 33.25 -25.97 -3.79
CA ARG A 64 32.35 -26.41 -4.85
C ARG A 64 31.04 -25.63 -4.71
N ALA A 65 30.80 -24.71 -5.62
CA ALA A 65 29.59 -23.90 -5.64
C ALA A 65 28.65 -24.41 -6.72
N VAL A 66 27.40 -24.72 -6.34
CA VAL A 66 26.30 -24.89 -7.29
C VAL A 66 25.45 -23.64 -7.20
N LEU A 67 25.35 -22.93 -8.31
CA LEU A 67 24.73 -21.62 -8.41
C LEU A 67 23.41 -21.74 -9.18
N GLY A 68 22.34 -21.17 -8.64
CA GLY A 68 21.01 -21.24 -9.26
C GLY A 68 20.89 -20.32 -10.47
N VAL A 69 20.44 -20.86 -11.61
CA VAL A 69 20.16 -20.12 -12.85
C VAL A 69 18.66 -19.85 -12.99
N ARG A 70 17.84 -20.90 -12.83
CA ARG A 70 16.38 -20.87 -12.95
C ARG A 70 15.73 -21.81 -11.93
N GLY A 71 14.59 -21.40 -11.37
CA GLY A 71 13.75 -22.25 -10.52
C GLY A 71 12.82 -23.20 -11.29
N GLU A 72 12.28 -24.21 -10.61
CA GLU A 72 11.36 -25.18 -11.21
C GLU A 72 10.10 -24.50 -11.77
N PRO A 73 9.66 -24.86 -12.99
CA PRO A 73 8.55 -24.18 -13.67
C PRO A 73 7.19 -24.50 -13.05
N SER A 74 7.06 -25.63 -12.35
CA SER A 74 5.86 -26.05 -11.64
C SER A 74 6.25 -27.05 -10.55
N GLN A 75 5.32 -27.35 -9.63
CA GLN A 75 5.57 -28.32 -8.59
C GLN A 75 5.76 -29.70 -9.22
N PRO A 76 6.94 -30.34 -9.07
CA PRO A 76 7.14 -31.67 -9.60
C PRO A 76 6.25 -32.66 -8.85
N LEU A 77 5.63 -33.59 -9.59
CA LEU A 77 4.85 -34.70 -9.00
C LEU A 77 5.72 -35.54 -8.06
N VAL A 78 7.00 -35.71 -8.41
CA VAL A 78 8.01 -36.39 -7.61
C VAL A 78 9.18 -35.44 -7.40
N ALA A 79 9.36 -34.94 -6.17
CA ALA A 79 10.40 -33.94 -5.84
C ALA A 79 11.83 -34.38 -6.23
N ALA A 80 12.15 -35.67 -6.12
CA ALA A 80 13.45 -36.21 -6.52
C ALA A 80 13.70 -36.18 -8.05
N GLU A 81 12.64 -36.03 -8.85
CA GLU A 81 12.71 -35.95 -10.32
C GLU A 81 12.54 -34.51 -10.83
N GLY A 82 12.41 -33.54 -9.91
CA GLY A 82 12.38 -32.12 -10.24
C GLY A 82 13.56 -31.72 -11.12
N PRO A 83 13.35 -30.90 -12.17
CA PRO A 83 14.40 -30.61 -13.16
C PRO A 83 15.60 -29.90 -12.52
N VAL A 84 15.38 -29.00 -11.55
CA VAL A 84 16.47 -28.33 -10.83
C VAL A 84 17.20 -29.32 -9.93
N TRP A 85 16.48 -30.16 -9.19
CA TRP A 85 17.12 -31.16 -8.33
C TRP A 85 17.98 -32.16 -9.12
N ARG A 86 17.47 -32.67 -10.25
CA ARG A 86 18.24 -33.55 -11.15
C ARG A 86 19.48 -32.84 -11.68
N ALA A 87 19.33 -31.59 -12.13
CA ALA A 87 20.45 -30.79 -12.62
C ALA A 87 21.55 -30.64 -11.56
N ILE A 88 21.19 -30.37 -10.29
CA ILE A 88 22.14 -30.32 -9.17
C ILE A 88 22.86 -31.66 -9.00
N VAL A 89 22.12 -32.77 -8.93
CA VAL A 89 22.69 -34.12 -8.70
C VAL A 89 23.65 -34.52 -9.82
N GLU A 90 23.28 -34.26 -11.07
CA GLU A 90 24.08 -34.62 -12.25
C GLU A 90 25.34 -33.77 -12.41
N GLN A 91 25.28 -32.50 -11.97
CA GLN A 91 26.34 -31.52 -12.24
C GLN A 91 27.25 -31.22 -11.05
N VAL A 92 26.85 -31.45 -9.79
CA VAL A 92 27.67 -31.09 -8.61
C VAL A 92 29.08 -31.69 -8.66
N GLY A 93 29.23 -32.88 -9.25
CA GLY A 93 30.52 -33.55 -9.45
C GLY A 93 31.38 -32.99 -10.59
N ARG A 94 30.84 -32.13 -11.47
CA ARG A 94 31.44 -31.67 -12.72
C ARG A 94 31.67 -30.15 -12.68
N PRO A 95 32.78 -29.65 -12.09
CA PRO A 95 33.03 -28.21 -12.04
C PRO A 95 33.24 -27.66 -13.46
N GLY A 96 32.68 -26.49 -13.74
CA GLY A 96 32.65 -25.87 -15.06
C GLY A 96 31.45 -26.30 -15.92
N SER A 97 30.55 -27.16 -15.42
CA SER A 97 29.31 -27.49 -16.13
C SER A 97 28.23 -26.44 -15.92
N GLU A 98 27.36 -26.29 -16.92
CA GLU A 98 26.23 -25.37 -16.92
C GLU A 98 25.03 -26.02 -17.60
N SER A 99 23.85 -25.64 -17.16
CA SER A 99 22.55 -26.04 -17.70
C SER A 99 21.57 -24.87 -17.57
N ASP A 100 20.35 -25.03 -18.08
CA ASP A 100 19.27 -24.04 -17.92
C ASP A 100 18.87 -23.79 -16.45
N TRP A 101 19.26 -24.68 -15.53
CA TRP A 101 18.82 -24.68 -14.13
C TRP A 101 19.91 -24.27 -13.14
N VAL A 102 21.13 -24.78 -13.32
CA VAL A 102 22.27 -24.51 -12.44
C VAL A 102 23.58 -24.42 -13.21
N SER A 103 24.54 -23.70 -12.63
CA SER A 103 25.96 -23.71 -13.02
C SER A 103 26.81 -24.17 -11.86
N VAL A 104 27.86 -24.96 -12.13
CA VAL A 104 28.73 -25.52 -11.09
C VAL A 104 30.16 -25.04 -11.28
N GLU A 105 30.78 -24.53 -10.22
CA GLU A 105 32.15 -24.04 -10.28
C GLU A 105 32.97 -24.42 -9.03
N ASN A 106 34.29 -24.37 -9.17
CA ASN A 106 35.20 -24.38 -8.02
C ASN A 106 35.58 -22.93 -7.71
N ALA A 107 34.80 -22.30 -6.84
CA ALA A 107 35.04 -20.94 -6.41
C ALA A 107 36.22 -20.87 -5.43
N VAL A 108 36.94 -19.75 -5.46
CA VAL A 108 37.98 -19.44 -4.48
C VAL A 108 37.33 -19.19 -3.12
N ALA A 109 38.00 -19.61 -2.04
CA ALA A 109 37.46 -19.43 -0.68
C ALA A 109 37.12 -17.97 -0.35
N ALA A 110 37.85 -17.00 -0.94
CA ALA A 110 37.63 -15.57 -0.76
C ALA A 110 36.20 -15.12 -1.13
N SER A 111 35.54 -15.80 -2.08
CA SER A 111 34.15 -15.49 -2.47
C SER A 111 33.14 -15.77 -1.34
N PHE A 112 33.50 -16.61 -0.37
CA PHE A 112 32.61 -17.05 0.72
C PHE A 112 33.05 -16.55 2.11
N VAL A 113 33.90 -15.52 2.20
CA VAL A 113 34.33 -14.97 3.51
C VAL A 113 33.82 -13.56 3.81
N THR A 114 33.05 -12.97 2.92
CA THR A 114 32.49 -11.61 3.06
C THR A 114 30.98 -11.65 2.83
N HIS A 115 30.20 -10.92 3.63
CA HIS A 115 28.76 -10.82 3.46
C HIS A 115 28.41 -9.58 2.63
N PRO A 116 27.39 -9.64 1.73
CA PRO A 116 26.50 -10.77 1.46
C PRO A 116 27.07 -11.79 0.46
N TRP A 117 26.64 -13.05 0.55
CA TRP A 117 26.92 -14.06 -0.49
C TRP A 117 25.89 -14.00 -1.60
N SER A 118 26.33 -14.03 -2.85
CA SER A 118 25.46 -14.34 -4.00
C SER A 118 25.77 -15.74 -4.51
N VAL A 119 24.72 -16.52 -4.76
CA VAL A 119 24.81 -17.90 -5.29
C VAL A 119 24.06 -18.02 -6.62
N SER A 120 23.95 -16.93 -7.36
CA SER A 120 23.29 -16.87 -8.67
C SER A 120 24.26 -17.30 -9.78
N GLY A 121 23.81 -18.22 -10.64
CA GLY A 121 24.55 -18.78 -11.76
C GLY A 121 24.33 -18.02 -13.07
N GLY A 122 24.82 -18.60 -14.18
CA GLY A 122 24.47 -18.14 -15.53
C GLY A 122 25.11 -16.82 -15.98
N GLY A 123 26.20 -16.38 -15.34
CA GLY A 123 26.93 -15.15 -15.68
C GLY A 123 26.67 -13.96 -14.75
N ALA A 124 25.80 -14.10 -13.75
CA ALA A 124 25.45 -13.01 -12.83
C ALA A 124 26.64 -12.46 -12.04
N GLY A 125 27.54 -13.31 -11.55
CA GLY A 125 28.76 -12.89 -10.83
C GLY A 125 29.69 -12.01 -11.68
N PRO A 126 30.18 -12.49 -12.84
CA PRO A 126 30.99 -11.68 -13.76
C PRO A 126 30.31 -10.38 -14.23
N LEU A 127 28.98 -10.37 -14.34
CA LEU A 127 28.23 -9.15 -14.64
C LEU A 127 28.28 -8.16 -13.47
N LEU A 128 28.08 -8.60 -12.23
CA LEU A 128 28.24 -7.74 -11.04
C LEU A 128 29.64 -7.13 -10.94
N ASP A 129 30.68 -7.93 -11.20
CA ASP A 129 32.06 -7.45 -11.18
C ASP A 129 32.27 -6.35 -12.22
N ARG A 130 31.73 -6.52 -13.44
CA ARG A 130 31.75 -5.48 -14.49
C ARG A 130 31.00 -4.22 -14.07
N LEU A 131 29.83 -4.35 -13.44
CA LEU A 131 29.06 -3.20 -12.95
C LEU A 131 29.82 -2.39 -11.88
N ALA A 132 30.79 -2.98 -11.19
CA ALA A 132 31.60 -2.29 -10.18
C ALA A 132 32.79 -1.53 -10.79
N VAL A 133 33.23 -1.84 -12.01
CA VAL A 133 34.43 -1.23 -12.62
C VAL A 133 34.20 0.24 -12.93
N GLY A 134 35.09 1.11 -12.45
CA GLY A 134 35.03 2.55 -12.73
C GLY A 134 33.84 3.27 -12.11
N THR A 135 33.20 2.68 -11.10
CA THR A 135 32.05 3.22 -10.39
C THR A 135 32.40 3.68 -8.99
N MET A 136 31.51 4.46 -8.37
CA MET A 136 31.62 4.85 -6.96
C MET A 136 30.41 4.38 -6.15
N PRO A 137 30.56 4.00 -4.88
CA PRO A 137 29.42 3.64 -4.04
C PRO A 137 28.43 4.81 -3.88
N LEU A 138 27.12 4.52 -3.91
CA LEU A 138 26.07 5.51 -3.68
C LEU A 138 26.28 6.31 -2.39
N GLU A 139 26.80 5.68 -1.33
CA GLU A 139 27.04 6.37 -0.05
C GLU A 139 28.00 7.57 -0.11
N GLU A 140 28.81 7.68 -1.17
CA GLU A 140 29.71 8.82 -1.40
C GLU A 140 28.94 10.07 -1.88
N THR A 141 27.73 9.92 -2.45
CA THR A 141 26.94 11.02 -3.04
C THR A 141 25.74 11.45 -2.19
N ILE A 142 25.46 10.76 -1.09
CA ILE A 142 24.25 10.96 -0.28
C ILE A 142 24.53 11.27 1.20
N SER A 143 23.55 11.85 1.87
CA SER A 143 23.51 12.05 3.31
C SER A 143 23.07 10.77 4.04
N LYS A 144 24.02 10.03 4.63
CA LYS A 144 23.74 8.81 5.43
C LYS A 144 23.06 9.09 6.78
N PRO A 145 22.18 8.20 7.31
CA PRO A 145 21.77 6.92 6.72
C PRO A 145 20.60 7.06 5.73
N ILE A 146 20.43 6.07 4.85
CA ILE A 146 19.19 5.90 4.06
C ILE A 146 18.07 5.37 4.97
N GLY A 147 16.85 5.87 4.79
CA GLY A 147 15.66 5.41 5.51
C GLY A 147 15.36 6.19 6.80
N ARG A 148 15.84 7.43 6.90
CA ARG A 148 15.44 8.36 7.97
C ARG A 148 13.94 8.61 7.87
N ALA A 149 13.19 8.32 8.92
CA ALA A 149 11.73 8.35 8.89
C ALA A 149 11.17 8.46 10.33
N ILE A 150 9.84 8.47 10.45
CA ILE A 150 9.16 8.29 11.73
C ILE A 150 8.98 6.81 12.06
N ARG A 151 8.81 6.54 13.37
CA ARG A 151 8.18 5.33 13.89
C ARG A 151 7.09 5.76 14.86
N ALA A 152 5.85 5.80 14.40
CA ALA A 152 4.72 6.04 15.30
C ALA A 152 4.58 4.87 16.29
N GLY A 153 4.70 3.63 15.82
CA GLY A 153 4.65 2.44 16.70
C GLY A 153 3.23 2.00 17.09
N ALA A 154 2.24 2.75 16.65
CA ALA A 154 0.83 2.40 16.61
C ALA A 154 0.18 3.15 15.44
N ASP A 155 0.73 2.97 14.23
CA ASP A 155 0.35 3.69 13.02
C ASP A 155 -1.18 3.81 12.85
N GLU A 156 -1.93 2.75 13.18
CA GLU A 156 -3.40 2.75 13.09
C GLU A 156 -4.08 3.86 13.90
N ALA A 157 -3.53 4.27 15.05
CA ALA A 157 -4.07 5.33 15.91
C ALA A 157 -3.85 6.73 15.33
N TYR A 158 -2.75 6.93 14.59
CA TYR A 158 -2.35 8.23 14.05
C TYR A 158 -2.85 8.45 12.62
N MET A 159 -3.10 7.37 11.86
CA MET A 159 -3.54 7.46 10.47
C MET A 159 -5.00 7.90 10.34
N ARG A 160 -5.26 8.79 9.38
CA ARG A 160 -6.59 9.25 8.94
C ARG A 160 -6.69 9.22 7.41
N PRO A 161 -7.91 9.13 6.84
CA PRO A 161 -8.08 9.27 5.39
C PRO A 161 -7.57 10.62 4.90
N LEU A 162 -6.87 10.65 3.78
CA LEU A 162 -6.44 11.91 3.14
C LEU A 162 -7.59 12.48 2.29
N ARG A 163 -8.67 12.93 2.93
CA ARG A 163 -9.79 13.59 2.25
C ARG A 163 -10.04 15.01 2.76
N LYS A 164 -10.44 15.91 1.86
CA LYS A 164 -10.68 17.34 2.18
C LYS A 164 -11.83 17.51 3.19
N THR A 165 -12.85 16.69 3.08
CA THR A 165 -14.07 16.69 3.92
C THR A 165 -13.87 16.13 5.32
N TYR A 166 -12.78 15.39 5.59
CA TYR A 166 -12.52 14.85 6.93
C TYR A 166 -12.38 15.97 7.96
N LYS A 167 -13.20 15.92 9.02
CA LYS A 167 -13.27 16.89 10.12
C LYS A 167 -12.77 16.26 11.43
N PRO A 168 -11.48 16.43 11.76
CA PRO A 168 -10.96 16.04 13.06
C PRO A 168 -11.29 17.06 14.15
N ARG A 169 -11.13 16.66 15.44
CA ARG A 169 -11.16 17.62 16.55
C ARG A 169 -9.88 18.42 16.67
N ALA A 170 -8.75 17.75 16.46
CA ALA A 170 -7.44 18.37 16.42
C ALA A 170 -7.28 19.26 15.16
N ASP A 171 -6.42 20.27 15.24
CA ASP A 171 -6.14 21.14 14.08
C ASP A 171 -5.61 20.31 12.91
N LYS A 172 -6.38 20.25 11.82
CA LYS A 172 -6.03 19.53 10.59
C LYS A 172 -4.67 19.95 10.01
N ARG A 173 -4.12 21.10 10.38
CA ARG A 173 -2.75 21.50 10.04
C ARG A 173 -1.67 20.57 10.61
N ALA A 174 -1.94 19.82 11.67
CA ALA A 174 -1.02 18.79 12.19
C ALA A 174 -1.11 17.46 11.42
N LEU A 175 -2.12 17.29 10.58
CA LEU A 175 -2.27 16.12 9.71
C LEU A 175 -1.42 16.31 8.45
N ARG A 176 -0.54 15.36 8.15
CA ARG A 176 0.35 15.39 6.99
C ARG A 176 0.16 14.16 6.13
N PRO A 177 0.20 14.26 4.79
CA PRO A 177 0.21 13.09 3.91
C PRO A 177 1.31 12.11 4.34
N LEU A 178 0.97 10.82 4.44
CA LEU A 178 1.91 9.77 4.81
C LEU A 178 2.18 8.89 3.59
N LEU A 179 3.44 8.83 3.18
CA LEU A 179 3.86 7.96 2.09
C LEU A 179 4.09 6.53 2.61
N LEU A 180 3.37 5.58 2.03
CA LEU A 180 3.52 4.14 2.25
C LEU A 180 4.19 3.48 1.04
N GLY A 181 4.87 2.36 1.25
CA GLY A 181 5.69 1.71 0.22
C GLY A 181 4.91 1.08 -0.93
N ASP A 182 3.61 0.85 -0.76
CA ASP A 182 2.71 0.30 -1.75
C ASP A 182 2.30 1.32 -2.82
N VAL A 183 2.19 2.61 -2.46
CA VAL A 183 1.84 3.69 -3.40
C VAL A 183 3.05 4.24 -4.19
N VAL A 184 4.28 3.88 -3.83
CA VAL A 184 5.49 4.31 -4.56
C VAL A 184 5.69 3.44 -5.80
N ARG A 185 5.20 3.87 -6.96
CA ARG A 185 5.21 3.08 -8.21
C ARG A 185 5.46 3.95 -9.42
N ASP A 186 6.19 3.41 -10.40
CA ASP A 186 6.27 3.97 -11.76
C ASP A 186 6.48 5.49 -11.83
N TRP A 187 7.53 5.97 -11.15
CA TRP A 187 7.94 7.38 -11.11
C TRP A 187 6.97 8.33 -10.39
N HIS A 188 5.90 7.81 -9.79
CA HIS A 188 4.89 8.58 -9.09
C HIS A 188 4.55 8.00 -7.71
N ALA A 189 4.10 8.85 -6.79
CA ALA A 189 3.71 8.40 -5.45
C ALA A 189 2.70 9.36 -4.82
N GLU A 190 1.42 8.99 -4.91
CA GLU A 190 0.30 9.71 -4.32
C GLU A 190 -0.12 9.07 -3.00
N PRO A 191 -0.03 9.78 -1.87
CA PRO A 191 -0.55 9.29 -0.59
C PRO A 191 -2.07 9.22 -0.59
N ASP A 192 -2.64 8.13 -0.09
CA ASP A 192 -4.09 7.97 0.16
C ASP A 192 -4.46 8.16 1.64
N VAL A 193 -3.45 8.16 2.51
CA VAL A 193 -3.57 8.35 3.95
C VAL A 193 -2.75 9.52 4.45
N ALA A 194 -3.19 10.07 5.57
CA ALA A 194 -2.50 11.10 6.31
C ALA A 194 -2.20 10.61 7.72
N ILE A 195 -1.20 11.20 8.38
CA ILE A 195 -0.81 10.87 9.74
C ILE A 195 -0.72 12.12 10.60
N TRP A 196 -1.17 12.01 11.85
CA TRP A 196 -1.01 13.06 12.85
C TRP A 196 0.44 13.24 13.25
N ARG A 197 1.01 14.42 13.03
CA ARG A 197 2.38 14.79 13.41
C ARG A 197 2.40 15.50 14.78
N PRO A 198 2.88 14.84 15.87
CA PRO A 198 2.81 15.39 17.23
C PRO A 198 3.72 16.61 17.50
N ASP A 199 4.78 16.82 16.71
CA ASP A 199 5.76 17.89 16.91
C ASP A 199 5.49 19.15 16.06
N ALA A 200 4.40 19.19 15.28
CA ALA A 200 4.03 20.40 14.54
C ALA A 200 3.58 21.49 15.53
N ASN A 201 4.04 22.74 15.38
CA ASN A 201 3.67 23.86 16.27
C ASN A 201 2.15 24.05 16.50
N ALA A 202 1.30 23.49 15.64
CA ALA A 202 -0.16 23.41 15.81
C ALA A 202 -0.63 22.46 16.94
N VAL A 203 0.27 21.68 17.54
CA VAL A 203 -0.01 20.74 18.65
C VAL A 203 0.00 21.45 20.02
N ASN A 204 0.58 22.65 20.11
CA ASN A 204 0.67 23.42 21.35
C ASN A 204 -0.68 23.95 21.89
N GLU A 205 -1.79 23.74 21.18
CA GLU A 205 -3.16 24.05 21.65
C GLU A 205 -3.93 22.83 22.21
N GLY A 206 -3.26 21.70 22.49
CA GLY A 206 -3.79 20.61 23.34
C GLY A 206 -4.78 19.61 22.70
N ARG A 207 -5.40 19.94 21.57
CA ARG A 207 -6.48 19.11 20.98
C ARG A 207 -6.04 17.76 20.39
N LEU A 208 -4.76 17.58 20.06
CA LEU A 208 -4.28 16.27 19.59
C LEU A 208 -4.28 15.23 20.72
N GLY A 209 -3.99 15.65 21.95
CA GLY A 209 -4.11 14.80 23.13
C GLY A 209 -5.56 14.33 23.32
N GLU A 210 -6.54 15.22 23.16
CA GLU A 210 -7.98 14.90 23.22
C GLU A 210 -8.42 13.93 22.11
N GLU A 211 -7.97 14.16 20.87
CA GLU A 211 -8.24 13.30 19.72
C GLU A 211 -7.67 11.89 19.92
N LEU A 212 -6.47 11.77 20.51
CA LEU A 212 -5.79 10.49 20.73
C LEU A 212 -6.13 9.84 22.09
N TRP A 213 -6.81 10.57 22.99
CA TRP A 213 -7.14 10.13 24.34
C TRP A 213 -7.84 8.77 24.41
N PRO A 214 -8.76 8.41 23.48
CA PRO A 214 -9.38 7.09 23.49
C PRO A 214 -8.38 5.94 23.43
N TRP A 215 -7.16 6.16 22.94
CA TRP A 215 -6.11 5.15 22.82
C TRP A 215 -4.95 5.35 23.80
N ARG A 216 -5.06 6.27 24.78
CA ARG A 216 -3.97 6.64 25.70
C ARG A 216 -3.30 5.44 26.37
N ALA A 217 -4.04 4.50 26.96
CA ALA A 217 -3.46 3.30 27.59
C ALA A 217 -2.65 2.46 26.57
N THR A 218 -3.17 2.26 25.36
CA THR A 218 -2.47 1.53 24.30
C THR A 218 -1.22 2.25 23.81
N LEU A 219 -1.29 3.59 23.69
CA LEU A 219 -0.19 4.40 23.22
C LEU A 219 0.91 4.55 24.28
N ALA A 220 0.55 4.68 25.56
CA ALA A 220 1.50 4.71 26.67
C ALA A 220 2.31 3.40 26.79
N ALA A 221 1.66 2.25 26.58
CA ALA A 221 2.27 0.93 26.71
C ALA A 221 3.18 0.52 25.54
N ARG A 222 3.41 1.39 24.55
CA ARG A 222 4.31 1.10 23.41
C ARG A 222 5.74 0.93 23.91
N ARG A 223 6.38 -0.19 23.53
CA ARG A 223 7.74 -0.55 23.97
C ARG A 223 8.82 0.12 23.13
N THR A 224 9.57 1.02 23.75
CA THR A 224 10.79 1.65 23.23
C THR A 224 12.01 0.78 23.52
N PHE A 225 13.23 1.26 23.21
CA PHE A 225 14.46 0.57 23.62
C PHE A 225 14.77 0.75 25.11
N GLN A 226 14.19 1.76 25.75
CA GLN A 226 14.40 2.13 27.14
C GLN A 226 13.31 1.60 28.08
N GLY A 227 12.23 1.03 27.56
CA GLY A 227 11.09 0.57 28.36
C GLY A 227 9.77 0.85 27.66
N ASP A 228 8.79 1.38 28.36
CA ASP A 228 7.61 2.00 27.73
C ASP A 228 7.91 3.44 27.23
N MET A 229 6.88 4.22 26.89
CA MET A 229 7.06 5.60 26.44
C MET A 229 7.59 6.52 27.55
N ALA A 230 7.09 6.36 28.79
CA ALA A 230 7.46 7.19 29.92
C ALA A 230 8.91 6.90 30.37
N ASP A 231 9.32 5.62 30.34
CA ASP A 231 10.72 5.21 30.59
C ASP A 231 11.70 5.86 29.61
N ALA A 232 11.24 6.21 28.40
CA ALA A 232 12.02 6.91 27.38
C ALA A 232 11.96 8.44 27.47
N GLY A 233 11.25 8.99 28.47
CA GLY A 233 11.03 10.44 28.62
C GLY A 233 10.14 11.06 27.54
N LEU A 234 9.31 10.24 26.89
CA LEU A 234 8.37 10.68 25.85
C LEU A 234 6.96 10.77 26.42
N GLU A 235 6.18 11.72 25.89
CA GLU A 235 4.75 11.76 26.17
C GLU A 235 4.05 10.55 25.54
N TRP A 236 2.94 10.11 26.13
CA TRP A 236 2.25 8.92 25.65
C TRP A 236 1.73 9.05 24.22
N TRP A 237 1.54 10.26 23.69
CA TRP A 237 1.13 10.53 22.31
C TRP A 237 2.30 10.80 21.34
N ASP A 238 3.53 10.88 21.82
CA ASP A 238 4.68 11.10 20.94
C ASP A 238 4.88 9.92 19.97
N TYR A 239 5.58 10.19 18.88
CA TYR A 239 6.14 9.11 18.09
C TYR A 239 7.26 8.42 18.88
N MET A 240 7.33 7.09 18.79
CA MET A 240 8.44 6.34 19.39
C MET A 240 9.81 6.74 18.84
N GLN A 241 9.85 7.22 17.59
CA GLN A 241 11.05 7.77 16.98
C GLN A 241 10.68 8.80 15.93
N TYR A 242 11.37 9.94 15.94
CA TYR A 242 11.29 10.97 14.90
C TYR A 242 12.71 11.37 14.51
N THR A 243 13.06 11.19 13.24
CA THR A 243 14.40 11.54 12.72
C THR A 243 14.33 12.88 12.01
N ALA A 244 14.61 13.97 12.72
CA ALA A 244 14.47 15.35 12.21
C ALA A 244 15.23 15.61 10.89
N SER A 245 16.39 14.98 10.73
CA SER A 245 17.24 15.11 9.53
C SER A 245 16.64 14.47 8.27
N ALA A 246 15.49 13.78 8.36
CA ALA A 246 14.69 13.39 7.20
C ALA A 246 13.87 14.56 6.62
N TYR A 247 13.67 15.62 7.39
CA TYR A 247 12.73 16.71 7.08
C TYR A 247 13.41 18.08 7.01
N SER A 248 14.76 18.12 7.07
CA SER A 248 15.55 19.34 6.98
C SER A 248 15.57 19.95 5.57
N THR A 249 15.42 19.12 4.54
CA THR A 249 15.29 19.54 3.15
C THR A 249 13.95 19.05 2.57
N PRO A 250 13.33 19.80 1.63
CA PRO A 250 12.10 19.34 0.98
C PRO A 250 12.37 18.16 0.04
N LEU A 251 13.44 18.20 -0.75
CA LEU A 251 13.75 17.18 -1.74
C LEU A 251 14.20 15.87 -1.09
N SER A 252 13.62 14.76 -1.55
CA SER A 252 13.98 13.40 -1.14
C SER A 252 13.75 12.42 -2.29
N ILE A 253 14.46 11.31 -2.35
CA ILE A 253 14.08 10.19 -3.22
C ILE A 253 13.47 9.10 -2.33
N ALA A 254 12.16 8.88 -2.46
CA ALA A 254 11.44 7.82 -1.77
C ALA A 254 11.46 6.53 -2.58
N PHE A 255 11.47 5.37 -1.92
CA PHE A 255 11.41 4.08 -2.62
C PHE A 255 10.61 3.03 -1.87
N ALA A 256 10.10 2.04 -2.60
CA ALA A 256 9.35 0.93 -2.02
C ALA A 256 10.27 -0.05 -1.27
N PHE A 257 10.08 -0.21 0.04
CA PHE A 257 10.91 -1.12 0.87
C PHE A 257 10.72 -2.60 0.50
N VAL A 258 9.49 -2.99 0.11
CA VAL A 258 9.16 -4.34 -0.35
C VAL A 258 8.41 -4.23 -1.68
N SER A 259 9.00 -4.75 -2.75
CA SER A 259 8.40 -4.78 -4.09
C SER A 259 9.02 -5.89 -4.94
N THR A 260 8.38 -6.20 -6.07
CA THR A 260 8.94 -7.13 -7.08
C THR A 260 10.07 -6.49 -7.89
N HIS A 261 10.01 -5.17 -8.08
CA HIS A 261 10.96 -4.36 -8.85
C HIS A 261 11.30 -3.08 -8.09
N ASN A 262 12.41 -2.45 -8.45
CA ASN A 262 12.80 -1.14 -7.95
C ASN A 262 11.79 -0.05 -8.37
N HIS A 263 11.29 0.70 -7.40
CA HIS A 263 10.52 1.91 -7.66
C HIS A 263 11.08 3.02 -6.79
N PHE A 264 11.64 4.03 -7.46
CA PHE A 264 12.15 5.25 -6.84
C PHE A 264 11.35 6.44 -7.39
N VAL A 265 11.08 7.43 -6.54
CA VAL A 265 10.29 8.61 -6.89
C VAL A 265 10.88 9.84 -6.22
N LEU A 266 10.94 10.95 -6.94
CA LEU A 266 11.29 12.25 -6.37
C LEU A 266 10.12 12.79 -5.54
N ASP A 267 10.36 13.00 -4.26
CA ASP A 267 9.48 13.74 -3.38
C ASP A 267 9.96 15.19 -3.27
N ARG A 268 9.02 16.12 -3.46
CA ARG A 268 9.25 17.57 -3.41
C ARG A 268 8.85 18.18 -2.06
N GLY A 269 8.72 17.36 -1.02
CA GLY A 269 8.42 17.76 0.35
C GLY A 269 6.93 17.73 0.71
N GLY A 270 6.64 18.09 1.97
CA GLY A 270 5.28 18.14 2.51
C GLY A 270 4.71 16.79 3.00
N LYS A 271 5.43 15.68 2.76
CA LYS A 271 5.02 14.33 3.14
C LYS A 271 5.79 13.81 4.36
N VAL A 272 5.19 12.85 5.06
CA VAL A 272 5.80 12.05 6.12
C VAL A 272 6.12 10.67 5.57
N PHE A 273 7.17 10.02 6.09
CA PHE A 273 7.65 8.72 5.63
C PHE A 273 7.71 7.76 6.80
N ASN A 274 7.44 6.48 6.54
CA ASN A 274 7.70 5.39 7.48
C ASN A 274 8.66 4.36 6.87
N ARG A 275 8.90 3.25 7.60
CA ARG A 275 9.80 2.17 7.15
C ARG A 275 9.41 1.56 5.79
N SER A 276 8.15 1.62 5.39
CA SER A 276 7.72 1.04 4.11
C SER A 276 8.09 1.88 2.89
N ALA A 277 8.26 3.20 3.07
CA ALA A 277 8.71 4.14 2.06
C ALA A 277 9.97 4.90 2.54
N PRO A 278 11.11 4.20 2.72
CA PRO A 278 12.37 4.83 3.10
C PRO A 278 12.79 5.90 2.09
N VAL A 279 13.54 6.89 2.57
CA VAL A 279 14.03 8.01 1.76
C VAL A 279 15.55 8.07 1.70
N ILE A 280 16.04 8.53 0.56
CA ILE A 280 17.42 8.95 0.30
C ILE A 280 17.44 10.48 0.35
N LYS A 281 18.41 11.02 1.08
CA LYS A 281 18.67 12.46 1.17
C LYS A 281 20.03 12.76 0.53
N LEU A 282 20.12 13.78 -0.30
CA LEU A 282 21.40 14.29 -0.80
C LEU A 282 22.01 15.29 0.21
N PRO A 283 23.27 15.69 0.04
CA PRO A 283 23.88 16.79 0.81
C PRO A 283 23.08 18.09 0.72
N GLU A 284 23.18 18.92 1.74
CA GLU A 284 22.56 20.25 1.73
C GLU A 284 23.09 21.08 0.56
N GLY A 285 22.20 21.75 -0.16
CA GLY A 285 22.54 22.51 -1.37
C GLY A 285 22.40 21.74 -2.69
N ALA A 286 22.14 20.42 -2.67
CA ALA A 286 21.78 19.67 -3.87
C ALA A 286 20.45 20.17 -4.46
N ASP A 287 20.46 20.48 -5.75
CA ASP A 287 19.29 20.94 -6.49
C ASP A 287 18.44 19.77 -7.01
N GLU A 288 17.35 20.10 -7.70
CA GLU A 288 16.43 19.10 -8.26
C GLU A 288 17.10 18.24 -9.35
N ASP A 289 18.00 18.82 -10.15
CA ASP A 289 18.72 18.11 -11.21
C ASP A 289 19.61 17.00 -10.66
N ALA A 290 20.33 17.26 -9.56
CA ALA A 290 21.11 16.23 -8.86
C ALA A 290 20.23 15.06 -8.36
N HIS A 291 18.97 15.32 -8.01
CA HIS A 291 18.04 14.26 -7.63
C HIS A 291 17.53 13.49 -8.86
N LEU A 292 17.20 14.19 -9.95
CA LEU A 292 16.66 13.59 -11.18
C LEU A 292 17.68 12.71 -11.91
N GLU A 293 18.96 13.10 -11.93
CA GLU A 293 20.01 12.27 -12.53
C GLU A 293 20.22 10.96 -11.77
N LEU A 294 20.21 11.03 -10.43
CA LEU A 294 20.29 9.85 -9.58
C LEU A 294 19.03 8.98 -9.71
N LEU A 295 17.86 9.60 -9.75
CA LEU A 295 16.57 8.94 -9.95
C LEU A 295 16.56 8.10 -11.23
N GLY A 296 17.15 8.63 -12.32
CA GLY A 296 17.34 7.92 -13.58
C GLY A 296 18.05 6.57 -13.40
N VAL A 297 19.27 6.57 -12.85
CA VAL A 297 20.01 5.31 -12.67
C VAL A 297 19.31 4.37 -11.69
N LEU A 298 18.76 4.91 -10.59
CA LEU A 298 18.08 4.10 -9.57
C LEU A 298 16.83 3.38 -10.10
N ASN A 299 16.14 3.94 -11.09
CA ASN A 299 14.97 3.34 -11.74
C ASN A 299 15.31 2.45 -12.95
N SER A 300 16.59 2.24 -13.26
CA SER A 300 17.03 1.38 -14.37
C SER A 300 16.86 -0.12 -14.09
N SER A 301 16.78 -0.91 -15.15
CA SER A 301 16.85 -2.37 -15.11
C SER A 301 18.18 -2.89 -14.54
N THR A 302 19.30 -2.19 -14.77
CA THR A 302 20.61 -2.50 -14.16
C THR A 302 20.55 -2.39 -12.65
N ALA A 303 19.92 -1.33 -12.12
CA ALA A 303 19.72 -1.18 -10.68
C ALA A 303 18.82 -2.29 -10.12
N CYS A 304 17.77 -2.69 -10.84
CA CYS A 304 16.92 -3.82 -10.47
C CYS A 304 17.71 -5.12 -10.38
N PHE A 305 18.49 -5.44 -11.42
CA PHE A 305 19.36 -6.61 -11.47
C PHE A 305 20.29 -6.65 -10.26
N TRP A 306 21.05 -5.57 -10.03
CA TRP A 306 21.98 -5.49 -8.91
C TRP A 306 21.27 -5.65 -7.56
N LEU A 307 20.12 -4.97 -7.37
CA LEU A 307 19.34 -5.05 -6.15
C LEU A 307 18.87 -6.49 -5.86
N LYS A 308 18.40 -7.21 -6.88
CA LYS A 308 18.02 -8.63 -6.74
C LYS A 308 19.20 -9.52 -6.39
N GLN A 309 20.41 -9.17 -6.81
CA GLN A 309 21.62 -9.89 -6.42
C GLN A 309 22.06 -9.63 -4.99
N VAL A 310 21.71 -8.52 -4.34
CA VAL A 310 22.20 -8.20 -2.98
C VAL A 310 21.12 -8.18 -1.89
N SER A 311 19.86 -8.13 -2.30
CA SER A 311 18.70 -7.99 -1.42
C SER A 311 18.10 -9.35 -1.04
N HIS A 312 17.29 -9.36 0.01
CA HIS A 312 16.65 -10.58 0.49
C HIS A 312 15.35 -10.85 -0.25
N ASP A 313 15.25 -12.03 -0.86
CA ASP A 313 14.03 -12.56 -1.45
C ASP A 313 13.04 -12.99 -0.35
N LYS A 314 11.84 -12.41 -0.35
CA LYS A 314 10.74 -12.71 0.57
C LYS A 314 9.77 -13.76 0.03
N GLY A 315 9.99 -14.30 -1.16
CA GLY A 315 9.11 -15.25 -1.82
C GLY A 315 7.81 -14.60 -2.31
N SER A 316 6.71 -15.35 -2.26
CA SER A 316 5.38 -14.91 -2.73
C SER A 316 4.51 -14.34 -1.60
N GLN A 317 3.51 -13.52 -1.95
CA GLN A 317 2.53 -12.97 -1.00
C GLN A 317 1.61 -14.02 -0.36
N SER A 318 1.54 -15.24 -0.91
CA SER A 318 0.75 -16.31 -0.33
C SER A 318 1.50 -16.89 0.87
N GLY A 319 1.11 -16.52 2.09
CA GLY A 319 1.55 -17.19 3.33
C GLY A 319 1.23 -18.70 3.38
N THR A 320 0.69 -19.26 2.30
CA THR A 320 0.42 -20.68 2.04
C THR A 320 1.39 -21.33 1.04
N GLY A 321 2.40 -20.61 0.54
CA GLY A 321 3.40 -21.19 -0.38
C GLY A 321 2.80 -21.70 -1.69
N GLY A 322 1.82 -20.97 -2.26
CA GLY A 322 1.33 -21.25 -3.60
C GLY A 322 2.46 -21.15 -4.62
N PHE A 323 2.50 -22.11 -5.54
CA PHE A 323 3.51 -22.19 -6.59
C PHE A 323 3.49 -20.90 -7.44
N MET A 324 4.67 -20.35 -7.72
CA MET A 324 4.84 -19.19 -8.61
C MET A 324 4.97 -19.69 -10.03
N HIS A 325 4.35 -19.01 -10.99
CA HIS A 325 4.52 -19.37 -12.39
C HIS A 325 5.87 -18.84 -12.93
N ASP A 326 6.26 -17.63 -12.54
CA ASP A 326 7.46 -16.97 -13.04
C ASP A 326 8.29 -16.28 -11.93
N GLU A 327 9.61 -16.15 -12.14
CA GLU A 327 10.54 -15.59 -11.14
C GLU A 327 10.32 -14.10 -10.87
N TRP A 328 9.81 -13.35 -11.84
CA TRP A 328 9.53 -11.92 -11.69
C TRP A 328 8.41 -11.61 -10.68
N GLU A 329 7.64 -12.60 -10.24
CA GLU A 329 6.61 -12.46 -9.20
C GLU A 329 7.19 -12.37 -7.78
N ARG A 330 8.50 -12.63 -7.59
CA ARG A 330 9.15 -12.65 -6.26
C ARG A 330 9.29 -11.24 -5.66
N PHE A 331 8.91 -11.11 -4.39
CA PHE A 331 9.07 -9.86 -3.63
C PHE A 331 10.45 -9.79 -2.99
N TYR A 332 11.12 -8.66 -3.11
CA TYR A 332 12.41 -8.39 -2.48
C TYR A 332 12.29 -7.33 -1.40
N GLU A 333 13.08 -7.47 -0.34
CA GLU A 333 13.28 -6.42 0.67
C GLU A 333 14.49 -5.55 0.29
N PHE A 334 14.24 -4.38 -0.28
CA PHE A 334 15.26 -3.40 -0.64
C PHE A 334 15.60 -2.55 0.57
N THR A 335 16.72 -2.85 1.24
CA THR A 335 17.13 -2.11 2.45
C THR A 335 18.06 -0.95 2.12
N GLY A 336 17.94 0.15 2.88
CA GLY A 336 18.83 1.31 2.74
C GLY A 336 20.30 1.00 3.01
N THR A 337 20.60 0.01 3.86
CA THR A 337 21.99 -0.43 4.12
C THR A 337 22.61 -1.11 2.90
N LYS A 338 21.86 -1.95 2.18
CA LYS A 338 22.35 -2.55 0.95
C LYS A 338 22.52 -1.49 -0.13
N LEU A 339 21.51 -0.63 -0.30
CA LEU A 339 21.48 0.39 -1.34
C LEU A 339 22.67 1.37 -1.27
N GLN A 340 23.23 1.64 -0.08
CA GLN A 340 24.45 2.45 0.09
C GLN A 340 25.64 1.95 -0.74
N GLY A 341 25.75 0.64 -0.97
CA GLY A 341 26.82 0.06 -1.79
C GLY A 341 26.53 -0.01 -3.29
N PHE A 342 25.42 0.58 -3.76
CA PHE A 342 25.07 0.55 -5.19
C PHE A 342 26.14 1.26 -6.02
N PRO A 343 26.73 0.61 -7.04
CA PRO A 343 27.78 1.22 -7.87
C PRO A 343 27.17 2.25 -8.81
N LEU A 344 27.54 3.52 -8.66
CA LEU A 344 27.13 4.62 -9.53
C LEU A 344 28.15 4.82 -10.66
N PRO A 345 27.71 4.89 -11.93
CA PRO A 345 28.59 5.26 -13.04
C PRO A 345 29.01 6.73 -12.92
N ALA A 346 30.13 7.08 -13.55
CA ALA A 346 30.69 8.43 -13.48
C ALA A 346 29.79 9.52 -14.08
N THR A 347 28.93 9.15 -15.04
CA THR A 347 27.96 10.04 -15.68
C THR A 347 26.55 9.50 -15.44
N LEU A 348 25.61 10.38 -15.11
CA LEU A 348 24.22 10.04 -14.80
C LEU A 348 23.25 10.56 -15.90
N PRO A 349 22.13 9.88 -16.19
CA PRO A 349 21.25 10.16 -17.32
C PRO A 349 20.21 11.25 -17.01
N LEU A 350 20.65 12.47 -16.65
CA LEU A 350 19.78 13.59 -16.24
C LEU A 350 18.62 13.86 -17.20
N LYS A 351 18.88 13.91 -18.51
CA LYS A 351 17.85 14.23 -19.51
C LYS A 351 16.68 13.24 -19.47
N LEU A 352 16.99 11.95 -19.45
CA LEU A 352 15.98 10.89 -19.41
C LEU A 352 15.27 10.86 -18.05
N GLY A 353 16.01 11.05 -16.95
CA GLY A 353 15.42 11.19 -15.61
C GLY A 353 14.41 12.33 -15.52
N ARG A 354 14.73 13.50 -16.09
CA ARG A 354 13.83 14.66 -16.16
C ARG A 354 12.61 14.38 -17.04
N SER A 355 12.80 13.83 -18.24
CA SER A 355 11.68 13.54 -19.14
C SER A 355 10.70 12.51 -18.57
N LEU A 356 11.20 11.50 -17.84
CA LEU A 356 10.36 10.51 -17.16
C LEU A 356 9.59 11.10 -15.98
N ASP A 357 10.21 11.93 -15.15
CA ASP A 357 9.53 12.60 -14.04
C ASP A 357 8.45 13.60 -14.53
N LEU A 358 8.73 14.33 -15.62
CA LEU A 358 7.75 15.19 -16.28
C LEU A 358 6.57 14.38 -16.83
N SER A 359 6.84 13.30 -17.57
CA SER A 359 5.78 12.44 -18.13
C SER A 359 4.96 11.75 -17.04
N ALA A 360 5.59 11.37 -15.92
CA ALA A 360 4.90 10.84 -14.74
C ALA A 360 3.96 11.87 -14.12
N SER A 361 4.37 13.13 -14.08
CA SER A 361 3.55 14.23 -13.59
C SER A 361 2.36 14.53 -14.52
N GLU A 362 2.57 14.45 -15.84
CA GLU A 362 1.50 14.56 -16.84
C GLU A 362 0.48 13.43 -16.73
N LEU A 363 0.95 12.20 -16.53
CA LEU A 363 0.11 11.02 -16.31
C LEU A 363 -0.72 11.20 -15.05
N ALA A 364 -0.09 11.53 -13.92
CA ALA A 364 -0.76 11.77 -12.65
C ALA A 364 -1.80 12.90 -12.74
N ALA A 365 -1.47 13.97 -13.48
CA ALA A 365 -2.42 15.04 -13.73
C ALA A 365 -3.60 14.60 -14.60
N SER A 366 -3.50 13.51 -15.37
CA SER A 366 -4.55 12.97 -16.22
C SER A 366 -5.32 11.81 -15.58
N GLU A 367 -5.03 11.46 -14.33
CA GLU A 367 -5.78 10.43 -13.61
C GLU A 367 -7.20 10.91 -13.26
N PRO A 368 -8.21 10.01 -13.22
CA PRO A 368 -9.61 10.40 -12.99
C PRO A 368 -9.86 11.18 -11.70
N ASP A 369 -9.14 10.86 -10.62
CA ASP A 369 -9.23 11.53 -9.33
C ASP A 369 -8.62 12.94 -9.36
N ALA A 370 -7.49 13.11 -10.04
CA ALA A 370 -6.87 14.42 -10.26
C ALA A 370 -7.79 15.35 -11.08
N VAL A 371 -8.46 14.81 -12.11
CA VAL A 371 -9.46 15.54 -12.89
C VAL A 371 -10.67 15.91 -12.03
N ALA A 372 -11.26 14.94 -11.34
CA ALA A 372 -12.40 15.15 -10.44
C ALA A 372 -12.08 16.14 -9.29
N GLY A 373 -10.81 16.24 -8.89
CA GLY A 373 -10.35 17.17 -7.87
C GLY A 373 -10.25 18.63 -8.34
N ARG A 374 -10.19 18.88 -9.66
CA ARG A 374 -10.03 20.21 -10.26
C ARG A 374 -11.32 20.72 -10.91
N GLU A 375 -12.11 19.82 -11.48
CA GLU A 375 -13.32 20.15 -12.23
C GLU A 375 -14.40 19.05 -12.06
N THR A 376 -15.62 19.32 -12.54
CA THR A 376 -16.70 18.32 -12.51
C THR A 376 -16.37 17.19 -13.50
N PRO A 377 -16.34 15.92 -13.05
CA PRO A 377 -15.92 14.79 -13.89
C PRO A 377 -17.06 14.38 -14.85
N LEU A 378 -17.14 15.10 -15.97
CA LEU A 378 -18.06 14.80 -17.08
C LEU A 378 -17.37 13.91 -18.12
N ARG A 379 -18.17 13.19 -18.92
CA ARG A 379 -17.69 12.22 -19.92
C ARG A 379 -16.61 12.80 -20.84
N ALA A 380 -16.81 14.01 -21.36
CA ALA A 380 -15.86 14.67 -22.25
C ALA A 380 -14.48 14.87 -21.60
N ASN A 381 -14.45 15.33 -20.35
CA ASN A 381 -13.21 15.59 -19.61
C ASN A 381 -12.51 14.28 -19.24
N LEU A 382 -13.27 13.26 -18.83
CA LEU A 382 -12.73 11.94 -18.52
C LEU A 382 -12.18 11.23 -19.77
N ASP A 383 -12.82 11.37 -20.93
CA ASP A 383 -12.33 10.79 -22.19
C ASP A 383 -11.05 11.49 -22.66
N GLN A 384 -10.95 12.80 -22.46
CA GLN A 384 -9.71 13.55 -22.69
C GLN A 384 -8.60 13.10 -21.74
N ALA A 385 -8.93 12.93 -20.46
CA ALA A 385 -8.01 12.46 -19.44
C ALA A 385 -7.50 11.05 -19.74
N ARG A 386 -8.38 10.14 -20.21
CA ARG A 386 -8.02 8.79 -20.64
C ARG A 386 -6.98 8.82 -21.75
N ARG A 387 -7.24 9.58 -22.82
CA ARG A 387 -6.30 9.74 -23.93
C ARG A 387 -4.96 10.33 -23.47
N GLY A 388 -5.00 11.33 -22.59
CA GLY A 388 -3.79 11.94 -22.02
C GLY A 388 -2.96 10.95 -21.19
N SER A 389 -3.62 10.15 -20.35
CA SER A 389 -3.01 9.11 -19.53
C SER A 389 -2.39 7.99 -20.38
N GLU A 390 -3.13 7.50 -21.38
CA GLU A 390 -2.65 6.47 -22.31
C GLU A 390 -1.41 6.95 -23.10
N ALA A 391 -1.45 8.17 -23.64
CA ALA A 391 -0.33 8.77 -24.36
C ALA A 391 0.91 9.00 -23.46
N ALA A 392 0.71 9.60 -22.28
CA ALA A 392 1.79 9.82 -21.31
C ALA A 392 2.43 8.50 -20.88
N ARG A 393 1.63 7.46 -20.66
CA ARG A 393 2.12 6.12 -20.31
C ARG A 393 2.93 5.50 -21.46
N GLY A 394 2.45 5.58 -22.70
CA GLY A 394 3.17 5.10 -23.88
C GLY A 394 4.54 5.76 -24.04
N ARG A 395 4.62 7.09 -23.81
CA ARG A 395 5.89 7.83 -23.76
C ARG A 395 6.79 7.37 -22.62
N MET A 396 6.25 7.20 -21.41
CA MET A 396 7.03 6.74 -20.26
C MET A 396 7.64 5.35 -20.48
N ILE A 397 6.89 4.43 -21.09
CA ILE A 397 7.38 3.09 -21.44
C ILE A 397 8.54 3.21 -22.42
N ALA A 398 8.40 4.01 -23.47
CA ALA A 398 9.43 4.22 -24.47
C ALA A 398 10.70 4.88 -23.89
N LEU A 399 10.54 5.94 -23.08
CA LEU A 399 11.64 6.62 -22.40
C LEU A 399 12.36 5.73 -21.39
N GLN A 400 11.66 4.81 -20.73
CA GLN A 400 12.27 3.83 -19.83
C GLN A 400 13.13 2.82 -20.60
N GLU A 401 12.74 2.42 -21.81
CA GLU A 401 13.61 1.61 -22.67
C GLU A 401 14.87 2.39 -23.06
N GLU A 402 14.74 3.64 -23.49
CA GLU A 402 15.92 4.48 -23.78
C GLU A 402 16.82 4.66 -22.55
N LEU A 403 16.23 4.83 -21.36
CA LEU A 403 16.96 4.91 -20.09
C LEU A 403 17.76 3.65 -19.81
N ASP A 404 17.14 2.47 -19.91
CA ASP A 404 17.81 1.20 -19.63
C ASP A 404 19.00 0.99 -20.59
N TRP A 405 18.79 1.17 -21.89
CA TRP A 405 19.85 1.01 -22.90
C TRP A 405 20.96 2.05 -22.79
N THR A 406 20.62 3.29 -22.44
CA THR A 406 21.62 4.32 -22.12
C THR A 406 22.44 3.91 -20.90
N VAL A 407 21.79 3.42 -19.84
CA VAL A 407 22.46 3.00 -18.62
C VAL A 407 23.38 1.81 -18.86
N TYR A 408 23.03 0.85 -19.74
CA TYR A 408 23.94 -0.22 -20.14
C TYR A 408 25.25 0.32 -20.74
N GLY A 409 25.16 1.36 -21.57
CA GLY A 409 26.33 2.06 -22.10
C GLY A 409 27.15 2.74 -20.99
N LEU A 410 26.50 3.39 -20.02
CA LEU A 410 27.17 4.08 -18.90
C LEU A 410 27.96 3.13 -17.99
N TYR A 411 27.53 1.88 -17.86
CA TYR A 411 28.28 0.83 -17.15
C TYR A 411 29.31 0.09 -18.03
N GLY A 412 29.50 0.51 -19.28
CA GLY A 412 30.43 -0.14 -20.21
C GLY A 412 30.02 -1.56 -20.62
N LEU A 413 28.72 -1.90 -20.51
CA LEU A 413 28.21 -3.18 -20.99
C LEU A 413 28.09 -3.21 -22.51
N LEU A 414 28.04 -2.04 -23.14
CA LEU A 414 27.99 -1.84 -24.59
C LEU A 414 29.26 -1.09 -25.04
N THR A 415 29.78 -1.47 -26.20
CA THR A 415 30.82 -0.69 -26.89
C THR A 415 30.23 0.62 -27.43
N PRO A 416 31.06 1.66 -27.68
CA PRO A 416 30.55 2.93 -28.24
C PRO A 416 29.74 2.74 -29.53
N ALA A 417 30.19 1.85 -30.42
CA ALA A 417 29.49 1.55 -31.66
C ALA A 417 28.16 0.80 -31.44
N GLU A 418 28.05 -0.02 -30.40
CA GLU A 418 26.77 -0.63 -30.02
C GLU A 418 25.81 0.41 -29.43
N VAL A 419 26.30 1.31 -28.57
CA VAL A 419 25.48 2.41 -28.01
C VAL A 419 24.84 3.23 -29.11
N ASP A 420 25.62 3.64 -30.12
CA ASP A 420 25.12 4.42 -31.27
C ASP A 420 24.04 3.68 -32.08
N ARG A 421 24.04 2.33 -32.05
CA ARG A 421 23.06 1.50 -32.77
C ARG A 421 21.80 1.21 -31.98
N VAL A 422 21.86 1.23 -30.64
CA VAL A 422 20.76 0.81 -29.77
C VAL A 422 20.15 1.95 -28.96
N THR A 423 20.61 3.18 -29.14
CA THR A 423 20.04 4.37 -28.52
C THR A 423 19.71 5.40 -29.58
N LEU A 424 18.66 6.18 -29.34
CA LEU A 424 18.33 7.30 -30.20
C LEU A 424 19.09 8.57 -29.78
N PRO A 425 19.40 9.49 -30.72
CA PRO A 425 19.93 10.79 -30.38
C PRO A 425 19.00 11.54 -29.42
N ALA A 426 19.55 12.30 -28.47
CA ALA A 426 18.75 13.02 -27.48
C ALA A 426 17.78 14.08 -28.06
N SER A 427 17.92 14.46 -29.34
CA SER A 427 17.00 15.34 -30.06
C SER A 427 15.84 14.61 -30.75
N TYR A 428 15.89 13.28 -30.79
CA TYR A 428 14.87 12.46 -31.44
C TYR A 428 13.68 12.29 -30.50
N GLU A 429 12.48 12.50 -31.01
CA GLU A 429 11.24 12.24 -30.27
C GLU A 429 10.89 10.75 -30.38
N VAL A 430 11.03 10.03 -29.27
CA VAL A 430 10.80 8.58 -29.23
C VAL A 430 9.31 8.31 -29.45
N PRO A 431 8.92 7.35 -30.33
CA PRO A 431 7.52 6.99 -30.51
C PRO A 431 6.94 6.39 -29.22
N GLU A 432 5.62 6.47 -29.08
CA GLU A 432 4.90 5.79 -28.00
C GLU A 432 5.02 4.26 -28.18
N VAL A 433 5.24 3.55 -27.06
CA VAL A 433 5.40 2.09 -27.03
C VAL A 433 4.36 1.47 -26.12
N ALA A 434 3.63 0.48 -26.62
CA ALA A 434 2.66 -0.27 -25.84
C ALA A 434 3.30 -1.47 -25.12
N LEU A 435 2.58 -2.03 -24.14
CA LEU A 435 2.96 -3.31 -23.54
C LEU A 435 2.82 -4.44 -24.55
N GLY A 436 3.83 -5.30 -24.61
CA GLY A 436 3.99 -6.34 -25.62
C GLY A 436 4.96 -5.94 -26.73
N GLU A 437 5.22 -4.64 -26.92
CA GLU A 437 6.05 -4.14 -28.03
C GLU A 437 7.52 -3.92 -27.63
N ARG A 438 7.88 -3.94 -26.35
CA ARG A 438 9.27 -3.71 -25.93
C ARG A 438 10.20 -4.81 -26.42
N ALA A 439 11.48 -4.48 -26.61
CA ALA A 439 12.46 -5.42 -27.16
C ALA A 439 12.52 -6.76 -26.39
N PHE A 440 12.57 -6.72 -25.05
CA PHE A 440 12.55 -7.97 -24.26
C PHE A 440 11.21 -8.72 -24.33
N GLU A 441 10.09 -8.02 -24.51
CA GLU A 441 8.77 -8.65 -24.66
C GLU A 441 8.64 -9.33 -26.01
N ILE A 442 9.15 -8.72 -27.08
CA ILE A 442 9.22 -9.33 -28.41
C ILE A 442 10.13 -10.57 -28.37
N ALA A 443 11.31 -10.46 -27.74
CA ALA A 443 12.20 -11.61 -27.56
C ALA A 443 11.53 -12.73 -26.74
N LEU A 444 10.81 -12.39 -25.67
CA LEU A 444 10.06 -13.34 -24.86
C LEU A 444 8.92 -14.00 -25.65
N ALA A 445 8.16 -13.22 -26.43
CA ALA A 445 7.06 -13.70 -27.25
C ALA A 445 7.55 -14.69 -28.32
N ARG A 446 8.70 -14.43 -28.96
CA ARG A 446 9.33 -15.36 -29.91
C ARG A 446 9.65 -16.70 -29.26
N ARG A 447 10.28 -16.68 -28.09
CA ARG A 447 10.62 -17.89 -27.33
C ARG A 447 9.39 -18.68 -26.88
N VAL A 448 8.29 -17.98 -26.55
CA VAL A 448 7.00 -18.62 -26.25
C VAL A 448 6.42 -19.27 -27.50
N ALA A 449 6.43 -18.58 -28.64
CA ALA A 449 5.92 -19.11 -29.91
C ALA A 449 6.72 -20.32 -30.41
N GLU A 450 8.03 -20.36 -30.14
CA GLU A 450 8.92 -21.48 -30.43
C GLU A 450 8.83 -22.63 -29.41
N GLY A 451 8.07 -22.45 -28.32
CA GLY A 451 7.91 -23.44 -27.26
C GLY A 451 9.12 -23.59 -26.33
N GLU A 452 10.09 -22.67 -26.38
CA GLU A 452 11.27 -22.69 -25.52
C GLU A 452 10.97 -22.31 -24.06
N THR A 453 9.92 -21.51 -23.85
CA THR A 453 9.50 -21.10 -22.50
C THR A 453 8.00 -20.87 -22.42
N THR A 454 7.47 -21.00 -21.21
CA THR A 454 6.10 -20.64 -20.86
C THR A 454 6.14 -19.50 -19.85
N THR A 455 5.21 -18.56 -19.90
CA THR A 455 5.13 -17.41 -18.98
C THR A 455 3.70 -16.91 -18.87
N VAL A 456 3.35 -16.34 -17.72
CA VAL A 456 2.06 -15.64 -17.52
C VAL A 456 2.21 -14.12 -17.66
N TRP A 457 3.37 -13.64 -18.14
CA TRP A 457 3.69 -12.22 -18.27
C TRP A 457 2.63 -11.45 -19.08
N PHE A 458 2.28 -11.94 -20.27
CA PHE A 458 1.36 -11.26 -21.18
C PHE A 458 -0.06 -11.19 -20.58
N ASP A 459 -0.58 -12.32 -20.11
CA ASP A 459 -1.90 -12.39 -19.47
C ASP A 459 -1.99 -11.53 -18.20
N ARG A 460 -0.96 -11.55 -17.35
CA ARG A 460 -0.94 -10.77 -16.10
C ARG A 460 -1.02 -9.27 -16.34
N HIS A 461 -0.38 -8.79 -17.40
CA HIS A 461 -0.28 -7.36 -17.70
C HIS A 461 -1.25 -6.90 -18.79
N ALA A 462 -2.16 -7.79 -19.24
CA ALA A 462 -3.07 -7.53 -20.36
C ALA A 462 -2.33 -7.04 -21.62
N ALA A 463 -1.13 -7.59 -21.86
CA ALA A 463 -0.29 -7.28 -23.00
C ALA A 463 -0.51 -8.30 -24.12
N THR A 464 -0.57 -7.86 -25.37
CA THR A 464 -0.65 -8.80 -26.51
C THR A 464 0.77 -9.28 -26.85
N PRO A 465 1.03 -10.59 -26.95
CA PRO A 465 2.33 -11.09 -27.37
C PRO A 465 2.59 -10.76 -28.84
N ILE A 466 3.67 -10.03 -29.11
CA ILE A 466 4.05 -9.57 -30.45
C ILE A 466 5.41 -10.17 -30.79
N VAL A 467 5.51 -10.88 -31.92
CA VAL A 467 6.75 -11.54 -32.37
C VAL A 467 7.50 -10.75 -33.44
N ASP A 468 6.80 -9.88 -34.16
CA ASP A 468 7.35 -9.04 -35.22
C ASP A 468 7.48 -7.59 -34.77
N ILE A 469 8.48 -6.88 -35.26
CA ILE A 469 8.64 -5.45 -34.95
C ILE A 469 7.41 -4.69 -35.49
N PRO A 470 6.69 -3.92 -34.67
CA PRO A 470 5.50 -3.18 -35.08
C PRO A 470 5.71 -2.32 -36.33
N GLY A 471 4.84 -2.49 -37.33
CA GLY A 471 4.94 -1.81 -38.62
C GLY A 471 4.68 -0.30 -38.55
N HIS A 472 3.96 0.17 -37.53
CA HIS A 472 3.55 1.56 -37.37
C HIS A 472 4.68 2.49 -36.87
N TRP A 473 5.79 1.92 -36.37
CA TRP A 473 6.92 2.71 -35.92
C TRP A 473 7.74 3.32 -37.07
N PRO A 474 8.40 4.47 -36.86
CA PRO A 474 9.39 5.01 -37.79
C PRO A 474 10.53 4.01 -38.05
N ASP A 475 11.07 4.00 -39.27
CA ASP A 475 12.11 3.04 -39.69
C ASP A 475 13.41 3.15 -38.88
N GLU A 476 13.74 4.35 -38.41
CA GLU A 476 14.88 4.58 -37.51
C GLU A 476 14.70 3.86 -36.18
N TYR A 477 13.51 3.93 -35.57
CA TYR A 477 13.22 3.22 -34.33
C TYR A 477 13.17 1.70 -34.52
N LYS A 478 12.60 1.23 -35.64
CA LYS A 478 12.64 -0.20 -36.00
C LYS A 478 14.06 -0.74 -36.07
N THR A 479 14.98 0.04 -36.65
CA THR A 479 16.40 -0.33 -36.74
C THR A 479 17.05 -0.44 -35.36
N VAL A 480 16.75 0.51 -34.46
CA VAL A 480 17.20 0.48 -33.07
C VAL A 480 16.68 -0.76 -32.34
N VAL A 481 15.37 -1.04 -32.44
CA VAL A 481 14.76 -2.20 -31.77
C VAL A 481 15.29 -3.52 -32.33
N GLN A 482 15.53 -3.62 -33.64
CA GLN A 482 16.18 -4.80 -34.22
C GLN A 482 17.58 -5.00 -33.65
N ALA A 483 18.39 -3.95 -33.55
CA ALA A 483 19.72 -4.03 -32.95
C ALA A 483 19.66 -4.46 -31.46
N ARG A 484 18.66 -3.98 -30.70
CA ARG A 484 18.40 -4.43 -29.33
C ARG A 484 18.09 -5.92 -29.27
N LEU A 485 17.21 -6.41 -30.14
CA LEU A 485 16.85 -7.83 -30.24
C LEU A 485 18.06 -8.71 -30.58
N ASP A 486 18.89 -8.29 -31.54
CA ASP A 486 20.11 -9.00 -31.94
C ASP A 486 21.08 -9.12 -30.75
N ILE A 487 21.23 -8.06 -29.96
CA ILE A 487 22.04 -8.08 -28.74
C ILE A 487 21.43 -9.02 -27.71
N ILE A 488 20.13 -8.92 -27.40
CA ILE A 488 19.46 -9.80 -26.42
C ILE A 488 19.67 -11.28 -26.79
N ALA A 489 19.54 -11.64 -28.07
CA ALA A 489 19.71 -13.01 -28.54
C ALA A 489 21.16 -13.51 -28.48
N SER A 490 22.13 -12.64 -28.81
CA SER A 490 23.55 -13.03 -28.87
C SER A 490 24.27 -12.98 -27.52
N ARG A 491 23.77 -12.18 -26.57
CA ARG A 491 24.44 -11.84 -25.30
C ARG A 491 23.66 -12.33 -24.08
N THR A 492 23.33 -13.61 -24.08
CA THR A 492 22.49 -14.26 -23.05
C THR A 492 23.09 -14.27 -21.65
N LYS A 493 24.43 -14.27 -21.53
CA LYS A 493 25.15 -14.33 -20.24
C LYS A 493 25.45 -12.96 -19.64
N ASP A 494 24.97 -11.89 -20.24
CA ASP A 494 25.08 -10.56 -19.66
C ASP A 494 23.85 -9.68 -19.84
N LEU A 495 23.66 -9.04 -20.99
CA LEU A 495 22.48 -8.19 -21.21
C LEU A 495 21.21 -9.01 -21.23
N GLY A 496 21.24 -10.28 -21.68
CA GLY A 496 20.11 -11.20 -21.53
C GLY A 496 19.72 -11.52 -20.08
N LEU A 497 20.61 -11.31 -19.10
CA LEU A 497 20.29 -11.43 -17.67
C LEU A 497 19.58 -10.18 -17.11
N ILE A 498 19.57 -9.08 -17.85
CA ILE A 498 18.92 -7.82 -17.47
C ILE A 498 17.67 -7.57 -18.34
N GLU A 499 17.73 -7.86 -19.64
CA GLU A 499 16.61 -7.76 -20.59
C GLU A 499 15.66 -8.96 -20.46
N ARG A 500 15.04 -9.06 -19.28
CA ARG A 500 14.07 -10.09 -18.92
C ARG A 500 13.04 -9.58 -17.92
N PRO A 501 11.87 -10.23 -17.80
CA PRO A 501 10.79 -9.82 -16.89
C PRO A 501 11.20 -9.51 -15.46
N GLU A 502 12.26 -10.13 -14.95
CA GLU A 502 12.74 -9.96 -13.58
C GLU A 502 13.41 -8.61 -13.34
N CYS A 503 13.89 -7.93 -14.37
CA CYS A 503 14.59 -6.65 -14.21
C CYS A 503 13.86 -5.51 -14.91
N LYS A 504 13.06 -5.81 -15.94
CA LYS A 504 12.32 -4.81 -16.72
C LYS A 504 11.03 -4.40 -16.01
N ARG A 505 10.76 -3.10 -16.00
CA ARG A 505 9.59 -2.53 -15.30
C ARG A 505 8.29 -3.15 -15.83
N ARG A 506 7.38 -3.48 -14.92
CA ARG A 506 6.14 -4.17 -15.25
C ARG A 506 5.05 -3.26 -15.82
N TRP A 507 5.03 -2.00 -15.39
CA TRP A 507 3.96 -1.05 -15.69
C TRP A 507 2.56 -1.61 -15.39
N ALA A 508 2.42 -2.38 -14.31
CA ALA A 508 1.12 -2.90 -13.91
C ALA A 508 0.25 -1.76 -13.38
N ALA A 509 -0.94 -1.58 -13.94
CA ALA A 509 -1.88 -0.56 -13.50
C ALA A 509 -3.30 -1.13 -13.39
N GLU A 510 -4.12 -0.53 -12.55
CA GLU A 510 -5.54 -0.83 -12.51
C GLU A 510 -6.24 -0.39 -13.80
N ALA A 511 -7.28 -1.13 -14.19
CA ALA A 511 -8.11 -0.78 -15.35
C ALA A 511 -8.72 0.62 -15.18
N TRP A 512 -8.80 1.37 -16.29
CA TRP A 512 -9.33 2.73 -16.32
C TRP A 512 -10.71 2.81 -15.68
N GLU A 513 -11.60 1.88 -16.02
CA GLU A 513 -12.98 1.82 -15.55
C GLU A 513 -13.06 1.66 -14.03
N LYS A 514 -12.08 0.98 -13.41
CA LYS A 514 -12.01 0.85 -11.95
C LYS A 514 -11.60 2.17 -11.29
N LYS A 515 -10.59 2.84 -11.85
CA LYS A 515 -10.11 4.14 -11.37
C LYS A 515 -11.19 5.22 -11.53
N GLU A 516 -11.84 5.26 -12.68
CA GLU A 516 -12.96 6.15 -12.98
C GLU A 516 -14.11 5.94 -11.98
N ARG A 517 -14.51 4.68 -11.76
CA ARG A 517 -15.55 4.35 -10.77
C ARG A 517 -15.19 4.86 -9.38
N ALA A 518 -13.93 4.72 -8.95
CA ALA A 518 -13.48 5.18 -7.64
C ALA A 518 -13.47 6.72 -7.54
N ALA A 519 -13.03 7.41 -8.59
CA ALA A 519 -13.01 8.86 -8.65
C ALA A 519 -14.42 9.47 -8.64
N LEU A 520 -15.33 8.97 -9.47
CA LEU A 520 -16.73 9.41 -9.51
C LEU A 520 -17.42 9.17 -8.16
N ARG A 521 -17.22 7.97 -7.57
CA ARG A 521 -17.77 7.64 -6.26
C ARG A 521 -17.25 8.59 -5.18
N THR A 522 -15.94 8.86 -5.18
CA THR A 522 -15.32 9.77 -4.21
C THR A 522 -15.84 11.20 -4.38
N TRP A 523 -15.98 11.67 -5.61
CA TRP A 523 -16.52 13.00 -5.91
C TRP A 523 -17.97 13.16 -5.40
N LEU A 524 -18.84 12.16 -5.63
CA LEU A 524 -20.22 12.15 -5.12
C LEU A 524 -20.25 12.15 -3.59
N LEU A 525 -19.41 11.33 -2.96
CA LEU A 525 -19.31 11.25 -1.50
C LEU A 525 -18.81 12.55 -0.87
N ASP A 526 -17.82 13.20 -1.47
CA ASP A 526 -17.28 14.47 -0.99
C ASP A 526 -18.36 15.57 -0.98
N ARG A 527 -19.25 15.60 -1.99
CA ARG A 527 -20.40 16.50 -2.02
C ARG A 527 -21.49 16.14 -0.99
N CYS A 528 -21.72 14.85 -0.75
CA CYS A 528 -22.63 14.39 0.30
C CYS A 528 -22.15 14.73 1.71
N GLU A 529 -20.85 14.96 1.91
CA GLU A 529 -20.26 15.39 3.20
C GLU A 529 -20.26 16.91 3.40
N SER A 530 -20.87 17.71 2.51
CA SER A 530 -20.94 19.17 2.68
C SER A 530 -21.64 19.53 3.99
N SER A 531 -21.00 20.35 4.84
CA SER A 531 -21.54 20.66 6.17
C SER A 531 -22.90 21.35 6.12
N GLU A 532 -23.21 22.11 5.07
CA GLU A 532 -24.51 22.79 4.89
C GLU A 532 -25.68 21.81 4.74
N LEU A 533 -25.43 20.57 4.36
CA LEU A 533 -26.45 19.52 4.31
C LEU A 533 -26.82 19.06 5.72
N TRP A 534 -25.86 19.05 6.64
CA TRP A 534 -25.94 18.40 7.95
C TRP A 534 -26.23 19.34 9.10
N TYR A 535 -26.34 20.64 8.82
CA TYR A 535 -26.82 21.65 9.75
C TYR A 535 -27.95 22.47 9.14
N GLU A 536 -28.79 23.03 10.00
CA GLU A 536 -29.80 24.01 9.63
C GLU A 536 -29.84 25.15 10.64
N LEU A 537 -30.31 26.31 10.20
CA LEU A 537 -30.47 27.48 11.07
C LEU A 537 -31.88 27.47 11.65
N ARG A 538 -32.01 27.38 12.97
CA ARG A 538 -33.28 27.53 13.70
C ARG A 538 -33.10 28.60 14.77
N ASP A 539 -33.98 29.61 14.77
CA ASP A 539 -33.93 30.74 15.70
C ASP A 539 -32.56 31.44 15.76
N GLY A 540 -31.87 31.51 14.62
CA GLY A 540 -30.53 32.09 14.51
C GLY A 540 -29.37 31.17 14.92
N MET A 541 -29.68 29.98 15.46
CA MET A 541 -28.70 29.00 15.93
C MET A 541 -28.48 27.87 14.91
N LYS A 542 -27.23 27.44 14.78
CA LYS A 542 -26.82 26.33 13.93
C LYS A 542 -27.12 25.01 14.64
N GLN A 543 -27.98 24.19 14.05
CA GLN A 543 -28.49 22.96 14.65
C GLN A 543 -28.15 21.75 13.75
N PRO A 544 -27.55 20.67 14.28
CA PRO A 544 -27.25 19.47 13.50
C PRO A 544 -28.54 18.72 13.14
N ARG A 545 -28.56 18.01 12.01
CA ARG A 545 -29.73 17.25 11.56
C ARG A 545 -29.40 15.93 10.87
N SER A 546 -30.15 14.88 11.19
CA SER A 546 -30.13 13.62 10.44
C SER A 546 -31.07 13.66 9.23
N MET A 547 -30.77 12.90 8.19
CA MET A 547 -31.60 12.80 6.98
C MET A 547 -31.60 11.39 6.40
N THR A 548 -32.71 11.00 5.77
CA THR A 548 -32.78 9.77 4.98
C THR A 548 -32.03 9.95 3.65
N VAL A 549 -31.62 8.84 3.02
CA VAL A 549 -30.97 8.90 1.70
C VAL A 549 -31.87 9.57 0.65
N ASN A 550 -33.17 9.31 0.68
CA ASN A 550 -34.13 10.01 -0.19
C ASN A 550 -34.11 11.52 0.05
N TYR A 551 -34.19 11.97 1.31
CA TYR A 551 -34.17 13.40 1.59
C TYR A 551 -32.83 14.04 1.22
N LEU A 552 -31.71 13.33 1.40
CA LEU A 552 -30.40 13.77 0.91
C LEU A 552 -30.40 13.92 -0.63
N ALA A 553 -30.98 12.96 -1.35
CA ALA A 553 -31.12 13.04 -2.80
C ALA A 553 -31.96 14.24 -3.24
N ASP A 554 -33.09 14.50 -2.58
CA ASP A 554 -33.95 15.66 -2.87
C ASP A 554 -33.21 16.99 -2.64
N ARG A 555 -32.33 17.05 -1.63
CA ARG A 555 -31.51 18.25 -1.34
C ARG A 555 -30.43 18.48 -2.40
N LEU A 556 -29.97 17.42 -3.06
CA LEU A 556 -28.91 17.47 -4.07
C LEU A 556 -29.46 17.46 -5.51
N SER A 557 -30.77 17.23 -5.70
CA SER A 557 -31.37 17.13 -7.03
C SER A 557 -31.37 18.45 -7.81
N SER A 558 -31.20 19.59 -7.14
CA SER A 558 -31.06 20.90 -7.77
C SER A 558 -29.63 21.20 -8.26
N ASP A 559 -28.63 20.42 -7.85
CA ASP A 559 -27.25 20.55 -8.32
C ASP A 559 -27.10 19.77 -9.64
N ALA A 560 -27.10 20.51 -10.76
CA ALA A 560 -27.02 19.93 -12.09
C ALA A 560 -25.74 19.12 -12.33
N ASP A 561 -24.62 19.55 -11.75
CA ASP A 561 -23.34 18.83 -11.83
C ASP A 561 -23.45 17.52 -11.05
N PHE A 562 -24.02 17.55 -9.85
CA PHE A 562 -24.22 16.36 -9.03
C PHE A 562 -25.10 15.31 -9.72
N VAL A 563 -26.22 15.74 -10.28
CA VAL A 563 -27.14 14.87 -11.03
C VAL A 563 -26.45 14.28 -12.27
N SER A 564 -25.66 15.08 -12.99
CA SER A 564 -24.94 14.62 -14.18
C SER A 564 -23.89 13.56 -13.85
N VAL A 565 -23.10 13.77 -12.79
CA VAL A 565 -22.11 12.79 -12.33
C VAL A 565 -22.76 11.52 -11.79
N ALA A 566 -23.88 11.64 -11.07
CA ALA A 566 -24.64 10.49 -10.58
C ALA A 566 -25.23 9.66 -11.73
N ALA A 567 -25.77 10.31 -12.77
CA ALA A 567 -26.26 9.65 -13.97
C ALA A 567 -25.14 8.93 -14.73
N LEU A 568 -23.97 9.56 -14.85
CA LEU A 568 -22.78 8.94 -15.44
C LEU A 568 -22.35 7.69 -14.65
N TYR A 569 -22.28 7.78 -13.32
CA TYR A 569 -21.96 6.64 -12.46
C TYR A 569 -22.97 5.48 -12.63
N ALA A 570 -24.26 5.80 -12.72
CA ALA A 570 -25.33 4.83 -12.89
C ALA A 570 -25.26 4.12 -14.24
N SER A 571 -25.06 4.88 -15.32
CA SER A 571 -24.88 4.37 -16.68
C SER A 571 -23.64 3.47 -16.77
N ASP A 572 -22.46 4.02 -16.46
CA ASP A 572 -21.20 3.43 -16.90
C ASP A 572 -20.65 2.39 -15.90
N HIS A 573 -21.09 2.43 -14.64
CA HIS A 573 -20.56 1.56 -13.59
C HIS A 573 -21.60 0.71 -12.84
N LEU A 574 -22.89 1.08 -12.92
CA LEU A 574 -23.98 0.24 -12.41
C LEU A 574 -24.76 -0.47 -13.54
N GLY A 575 -24.61 -0.03 -14.79
CA GLY A 575 -25.36 -0.57 -15.93
C GLY A 575 -26.86 -0.26 -15.86
N MET A 576 -27.23 0.83 -15.18
CA MET A 576 -28.61 1.23 -14.91
C MET A 576 -28.78 2.74 -15.17
N PRO A 577 -28.92 3.17 -16.44
CA PRO A 577 -28.92 4.60 -16.79
C PRO A 577 -30.11 5.38 -16.20
N ASP A 578 -31.28 4.73 -16.06
CA ASP A 578 -32.50 5.35 -15.52
C ASP A 578 -32.63 5.19 -14.00
N LEU A 579 -31.55 4.87 -13.30
CA LEU A 579 -31.57 4.64 -11.85
C LEU A 579 -31.89 5.96 -11.12
N PRO A 580 -32.94 6.02 -10.27
CA PRO A 580 -33.26 7.23 -9.52
C PRO A 580 -32.10 7.66 -8.62
N LEU A 581 -31.90 8.98 -8.45
CA LEU A 581 -30.79 9.55 -7.69
C LEU A 581 -30.63 8.92 -6.29
N ALA A 582 -31.73 8.74 -5.57
CA ALA A 582 -31.69 8.13 -4.24
C ALA A 582 -31.17 6.68 -4.23
N GLN A 583 -31.42 5.90 -5.30
CA GLN A 583 -30.88 4.55 -5.44
C GLN A 583 -29.39 4.59 -5.79
N VAL A 584 -28.96 5.53 -6.63
CA VAL A 584 -27.52 5.79 -6.88
C VAL A 584 -26.80 6.12 -5.57
N LEU A 585 -27.36 7.02 -4.75
CA LEU A 585 -26.78 7.37 -3.45
C LEU A 585 -26.79 6.20 -2.47
N THR A 586 -27.81 5.35 -2.50
CA THR A 586 -27.85 4.13 -1.68
C THR A 586 -26.65 3.23 -1.99
N GLU A 587 -26.34 3.01 -3.27
CA GLU A 587 -25.17 2.22 -3.68
C GLU A 587 -23.84 2.91 -3.34
N VAL A 588 -23.74 4.22 -3.58
CA VAL A 588 -22.51 4.99 -3.32
C VAL A 588 -22.17 5.00 -1.81
N ILE A 589 -23.18 5.14 -0.95
CA ILE A 589 -23.02 5.29 0.51
C ILE A 589 -22.91 3.94 1.25
N ALA A 590 -23.34 2.82 0.65
CA ALA A 590 -23.52 1.52 1.32
C ALA A 590 -22.36 1.05 2.23
N ASP A 591 -21.11 1.36 1.84
CA ASP A 591 -19.90 0.97 2.58
C ASP A 591 -19.17 2.14 3.27
N GLU A 592 -19.74 3.35 3.25
CA GLU A 592 -19.14 4.59 3.81
C GLU A 592 -19.77 5.01 5.14
N HIS A 593 -20.64 4.17 5.70
CA HIS A 593 -21.34 4.43 6.94
C HIS A 593 -21.06 3.37 8.01
N VAL A 594 -21.07 3.79 9.28
CA VAL A 594 -20.96 2.89 10.42
C VAL A 594 -22.15 3.12 11.37
N PRO A 595 -22.81 2.07 11.90
CA PRO A 595 -23.91 2.22 12.85
C PRO A 595 -23.52 2.97 14.12
N PHE A 596 -24.40 3.86 14.59
CA PHE A 596 -24.19 4.65 15.81
C PHE A 596 -23.98 3.78 17.07
N LEU A 597 -24.70 2.66 17.19
CA LEU A 597 -24.73 1.80 18.37
C LEU A 597 -23.76 0.61 18.26
N ALA A 598 -22.95 0.33 19.28
CA ALA A 598 -21.98 -0.77 19.29
C ALA A 598 -22.62 -2.15 19.00
N ALA A 599 -23.82 -2.42 19.54
CA ALA A 599 -24.57 -3.65 19.29
C ALA A 599 -25.00 -3.85 17.83
N LEU A 600 -24.98 -2.79 17.01
CA LEU A 600 -25.21 -2.85 15.56
C LEU A 600 -23.92 -2.90 14.74
N ARG A 601 -22.75 -2.69 15.38
CA ARG A 601 -21.42 -2.74 14.76
C ARG A 601 -20.73 -4.08 14.96
N TYR A 602 -20.77 -4.60 16.18
CA TYR A 602 -19.97 -5.74 16.61
C TYR A 602 -20.77 -7.04 16.78
N LYS A 603 -20.07 -8.16 16.62
CA LYS A 603 -20.50 -9.45 17.15
C LYS A 603 -20.20 -9.53 18.65
N ASP A 604 -20.68 -10.58 19.31
CA ASP A 604 -20.45 -10.80 20.75
C ASP A 604 -18.96 -10.80 21.13
N SER A 605 -18.06 -11.26 20.24
CA SER A 605 -16.61 -11.18 20.46
C SER A 605 -16.12 -9.74 20.50
N GLY A 606 -16.58 -8.89 19.58
CA GLY A 606 -16.26 -7.47 19.56
C GLY A 606 -16.87 -6.70 20.73
N LEU A 607 -18.08 -7.05 21.18
CA LEU A 607 -18.70 -6.43 22.35
C LEU A 607 -17.91 -6.69 23.64
N ARG A 608 -17.30 -7.88 23.78
CA ARG A 608 -16.40 -8.16 24.91
C ARG A 608 -15.13 -7.30 24.87
N ILE A 609 -14.58 -7.07 23.68
CA ILE A 609 -13.44 -6.16 23.50
C ILE A 609 -13.87 -4.72 23.82
N ARG A 610 -15.05 -4.30 23.36
CA ARG A 610 -15.63 -2.98 23.64
C ARG A 610 -15.78 -2.72 25.14
N ALA A 611 -16.25 -3.69 25.91
CA ALA A 611 -16.34 -3.57 27.36
C ALA A 611 -14.96 -3.34 28.03
N GLN A 612 -13.89 -3.97 27.52
CA GLN A 612 -12.53 -3.70 28.00
C GLN A 612 -12.09 -2.27 27.69
N TRP A 613 -12.43 -1.75 26.50
CA TRP A 613 -12.18 -0.35 26.15
C TRP A 613 -12.94 0.62 27.05
N GLU A 614 -14.22 0.34 27.32
CA GLU A 614 -15.06 1.19 28.18
C GLU A 614 -14.55 1.23 29.62
N GLN A 615 -14.10 0.10 30.16
CA GLN A 615 -13.43 0.03 31.46
C GLN A 615 -12.14 0.87 31.46
N ALA A 616 -11.26 0.69 30.46
CA ALA A 616 -10.04 1.48 30.37
C ALA A 616 -10.32 2.99 30.27
N TRP A 617 -11.35 3.42 29.54
CA TRP A 617 -11.74 4.83 29.50
C TRP A 617 -12.29 5.34 30.83
N ALA A 618 -13.02 4.52 31.58
CA ALA A 618 -13.48 4.88 32.93
C ALA A 618 -12.26 5.10 33.86
N ASP A 619 -11.31 4.17 33.85
CA ASP A 619 -10.10 4.27 34.67
C ASP A 619 -9.22 5.48 34.26
N GLN A 620 -9.10 5.76 32.96
CA GLN A 620 -8.41 6.95 32.46
C GLN A 620 -9.09 8.25 32.92
N ARG A 621 -10.43 8.32 32.92
CA ARG A 621 -11.17 9.50 33.40
C ARG A 621 -10.97 9.73 34.89
N GLU A 622 -10.96 8.66 35.69
CA GLU A 622 -10.68 8.79 37.12
C GLU A 622 -9.23 9.23 37.37
N GLU A 623 -8.24 8.74 36.60
CA GLU A 623 -6.86 9.24 36.62
C GLU A 623 -6.77 10.73 36.27
N ASP A 624 -7.51 11.20 35.26
CA ASP A 624 -7.50 12.62 34.88
C ASP A 624 -8.19 13.51 35.94
N LYS A 625 -9.16 12.96 36.66
CA LYS A 625 -9.93 13.69 37.69
C LYS A 625 -9.16 13.89 38.98
N ASP A 626 -8.46 12.87 39.46
CA ASP A 626 -7.72 12.93 40.73
C ASP A 626 -6.20 13.08 40.58
N GLY A 627 -5.67 12.94 39.36
CA GLY A 627 -4.24 13.01 39.05
C GLY A 627 -3.44 11.80 39.53
N VAL A 628 -4.09 10.73 39.99
CA VAL A 628 -3.45 9.53 40.52
C VAL A 628 -3.24 8.51 39.41
N ARG A 629 -1.97 8.21 39.11
CA ARG A 629 -1.58 7.22 38.11
C ARG A 629 -2.13 5.83 38.45
N ARG A 630 -2.84 5.22 37.49
CA ARG A 630 -3.39 3.86 37.58
C ARG A 630 -2.65 2.93 36.62
N ASP A 631 -2.56 1.65 36.98
CA ASP A 631 -2.02 0.61 36.10
C ASP A 631 -3.14 0.10 35.18
N ILE A 632 -3.37 0.82 34.08
CA ILE A 632 -4.45 0.53 33.13
C ILE A 632 -3.91 -0.42 32.06
N GLU A 633 -4.35 -1.67 32.07
CA GLU A 633 -3.99 -2.65 31.05
C GLU A 633 -4.50 -2.21 29.65
N PRO A 634 -3.67 -2.24 28.60
CA PRO A 634 -4.10 -1.94 27.25
C PRO A 634 -5.20 -2.91 26.78
N PRO A 635 -6.36 -2.40 26.31
CA PRO A 635 -7.42 -3.26 25.81
C PRO A 635 -6.99 -4.08 24.58
N ASN A 636 -7.68 -5.20 24.34
CA ASN A 636 -7.44 -6.01 23.16
C ASN A 636 -7.75 -5.24 21.86
N LYS A 637 -6.98 -5.55 20.81
CA LYS A 637 -7.23 -5.06 19.45
C LYS A 637 -8.33 -5.86 18.78
N TYR A 638 -9.19 -5.18 18.02
CA TYR A 638 -10.20 -5.83 17.20
C TYR A 638 -9.59 -6.56 16.00
N LYS A 639 -10.32 -7.55 15.49
CA LYS A 639 -10.08 -8.26 14.24
C LYS A 639 -11.30 -8.14 13.33
N THR A 640 -11.13 -8.44 12.04
CA THR A 640 -12.26 -8.48 11.08
C THR A 640 -13.41 -9.39 11.56
N SER A 641 -13.11 -10.48 12.26
CA SER A 641 -14.12 -11.41 12.79
C SER A 641 -15.02 -10.80 13.87
N ASP A 642 -14.59 -9.70 14.51
CA ASP A 642 -15.33 -9.05 15.60
C ASP A 642 -16.42 -8.09 15.12
N PHE A 643 -16.39 -7.70 13.85
CA PHE A 643 -17.38 -6.82 13.24
C PHE A 643 -18.49 -7.61 12.53
N LEU A 644 -19.69 -7.02 12.47
CA LEU A 644 -20.85 -7.60 11.77
C LEU A 644 -20.69 -7.54 10.24
N ARG A 645 -20.04 -6.49 9.71
CA ARG A 645 -19.76 -6.32 8.28
C ARG A 645 -18.29 -5.97 8.04
N PHE A 646 -17.78 -6.37 6.88
CA PHE A 646 -16.42 -6.02 6.46
C PHE A 646 -16.25 -4.50 6.28
N SER A 647 -17.24 -3.78 5.74
CA SER A 647 -17.15 -2.33 5.58
C SER A 647 -17.06 -1.58 6.91
N TYR A 648 -17.67 -2.09 7.99
CA TYR A 648 -17.48 -1.52 9.32
C TYR A 648 -16.02 -1.69 9.79
N TRP A 649 -15.45 -2.88 9.58
CA TRP A 649 -14.03 -3.13 9.85
C TRP A 649 -13.12 -2.25 8.99
N ALA A 650 -13.39 -2.10 7.70
CA ALA A 650 -12.59 -1.28 6.79
C ALA A 650 -12.53 0.19 7.24
N ASN A 651 -13.64 0.72 7.74
CA ASN A 651 -13.74 2.10 8.26
C ASN A 651 -13.21 2.29 9.70
N ARG A 652 -12.90 1.20 10.44
CA ARG A 652 -12.57 1.28 11.88
C ARG A 652 -11.23 0.67 12.26
N GLY A 653 -10.86 -0.43 11.59
CA GLY A 653 -9.61 -1.15 11.80
C GLY A 653 -9.44 -1.70 13.22
N LYS A 654 -8.20 -2.06 13.54
CA LYS A 654 -7.82 -2.78 14.78
C LYS A 654 -8.07 -2.00 16.08
N LEU A 655 -8.12 -0.67 16.00
CA LEU A 655 -8.27 0.22 17.15
C LEU A 655 -9.62 0.95 17.17
N ASP A 656 -10.54 0.59 16.28
CA ASP A 656 -11.85 1.24 16.15
C ASP A 656 -11.80 2.76 15.89
N VAL A 657 -10.78 3.23 15.18
CA VAL A 657 -10.60 4.64 14.82
C VAL A 657 -11.69 5.04 13.82
N PRO A 658 -12.54 6.05 14.11
CA PRO A 658 -13.58 6.51 13.17
C PRO A 658 -12.96 7.06 11.88
N LYS A 659 -13.23 6.42 10.74
CA LYS A 659 -12.80 6.86 9.40
C LYS A 659 -13.94 6.93 8.39
N GLU A 660 -15.13 6.50 8.77
CA GLU A 660 -16.34 6.56 7.94
C GLU A 660 -16.72 8.01 7.57
N ARG A 661 -17.60 8.15 6.57
CA ARG A 661 -18.16 9.45 6.14
C ARG A 661 -19.48 9.75 6.85
N PHE A 662 -20.26 8.71 7.12
CA PHE A 662 -21.60 8.85 7.69
C PHE A 662 -21.80 7.96 8.92
N ILE A 663 -22.62 8.46 9.84
CA ILE A 663 -23.20 7.67 10.91
C ILE A 663 -24.51 7.13 10.39
N SER A 664 -24.79 5.85 10.56
CA SER A 664 -26.08 5.28 10.18
C SER A 664 -26.94 5.01 11.40
N TYR A 665 -28.25 5.20 11.24
CA TYR A 665 -29.28 4.86 12.21
C TYR A 665 -30.22 3.81 11.61
N PRO A 666 -29.80 2.53 11.54
CA PRO A 666 -30.63 1.46 10.99
C PRO A 666 -31.97 1.36 11.71
N ASP A 667 -33.04 1.08 10.96
CA ASP A 667 -34.42 0.95 11.44
C ASP A 667 -34.98 2.23 12.14
N ALA A 668 -34.29 3.38 12.02
CA ALA A 668 -34.70 4.67 12.58
C ALA A 668 -35.34 5.63 11.55
N SER A 669 -35.52 5.19 10.31
CA SER A 669 -36.18 5.95 9.24
C SER A 669 -37.69 6.08 9.51
N PRO A 670 -38.35 7.18 9.10
CA PRO A 670 -39.80 7.32 9.23
C PRO A 670 -40.52 6.24 8.42
N ASP A 671 -41.73 5.83 8.82
CA ASP A 671 -42.44 4.74 8.14
C ASP A 671 -42.79 5.08 6.67
N GLY A 672 -42.88 6.37 6.32
CA GLY A 672 -43.10 6.85 4.95
C GLY A 672 -41.85 6.88 4.06
N ASP A 673 -40.66 6.60 4.60
CA ASP A 673 -39.41 6.59 3.84
C ASP A 673 -38.52 5.40 4.26
N PRO A 674 -38.44 4.35 3.43
CA PRO A 674 -37.72 3.13 3.79
C PRO A 674 -36.20 3.27 3.64
N THR A 675 -35.69 4.39 3.11
CA THR A 675 -34.25 4.55 2.90
C THR A 675 -33.51 4.83 4.20
N LEU A 676 -32.23 4.46 4.26
CA LEU A 676 -31.44 4.52 5.49
C LEU A 676 -31.39 5.94 6.07
N MET A 677 -31.65 6.08 7.37
CA MET A 677 -31.40 7.30 8.10
C MET A 677 -29.89 7.48 8.35
N LEU A 678 -29.36 8.62 7.95
CA LEU A 678 -27.97 8.99 8.02
C LEU A 678 -27.76 10.22 8.92
N GLY A 679 -26.57 10.27 9.51
CA GLY A 679 -25.96 11.43 10.10
C GLY A 679 -24.55 11.62 9.57
N TRP A 680 -23.92 12.72 9.93
CA TRP A 680 -22.58 13.05 9.46
C TRP A 680 -21.51 12.64 10.46
N ALA A 681 -20.45 11.98 10.00
CA ALA A 681 -19.34 11.61 10.88
C ALA A 681 -18.49 12.82 11.32
N GLY A 682 -18.66 13.98 10.68
CA GLY A 682 -17.98 15.22 11.07
C GLY A 682 -18.57 15.94 12.28
N TRP A 683 -19.68 15.44 12.84
CA TRP A 683 -20.26 15.95 14.08
C TRP A 683 -19.39 15.64 15.31
N ASP A 684 -19.33 16.58 16.24
CA ASP A 684 -18.77 16.32 17.57
C ASP A 684 -19.75 15.52 18.45
N HIS A 685 -19.41 15.30 19.72
CA HIS A 685 -20.27 14.46 20.58
C HIS A 685 -21.57 15.17 21.00
N LYS A 686 -21.55 16.51 21.21
CA LYS A 686 -22.77 17.25 21.55
C LYS A 686 -23.74 17.23 20.37
N ASP A 687 -23.24 17.40 19.14
CA ASP A 687 -24.05 17.32 17.93
C ASP A 687 -24.70 15.93 17.75
N GLN A 688 -23.92 14.86 17.96
CA GLN A 688 -24.43 13.48 17.86
C GLN A 688 -25.52 13.19 18.90
N ALA A 689 -25.31 13.61 20.16
CA ALA A 689 -26.29 13.45 21.22
C ALA A 689 -27.57 14.24 20.94
N GLN A 690 -27.44 15.48 20.47
CA GLN A 690 -28.56 16.32 20.11
C GLN A 690 -29.39 15.73 18.97
N VAL A 691 -28.76 15.21 17.92
CA VAL A 691 -29.44 14.54 16.81
C VAL A 691 -30.20 13.30 17.30
N LEU A 692 -29.61 12.50 18.18
CA LEU A 692 -30.28 11.34 18.77
C LEU A 692 -31.50 11.75 19.59
N SER A 693 -31.38 12.78 20.45
CA SER A 693 -32.51 13.32 21.22
C SER A 693 -33.63 13.82 20.31
N GLN A 694 -33.30 14.62 19.29
CA GLN A 694 -34.27 15.12 18.31
C GLN A 694 -34.94 13.99 17.51
N LEU A 695 -34.18 12.97 17.12
CA LEU A 695 -34.69 11.82 16.40
C LEU A 695 -35.67 11.03 17.27
N ILE A 696 -35.33 10.75 18.54
CA ILE A 696 -36.21 10.10 19.51
C ILE A 696 -37.50 10.89 19.68
N ASP A 697 -37.40 12.20 19.87
CA ASP A 697 -38.55 13.08 20.05
C ASP A 697 -39.45 13.09 18.81
N ALA A 698 -38.88 13.15 17.61
CA ALA A 698 -39.63 13.08 16.35
C ALA A 698 -40.34 11.73 16.19
N ARG A 699 -39.67 10.61 16.46
CA ARG A 699 -40.26 9.26 16.37
C ARG A 699 -41.36 9.04 17.39
N THR A 700 -41.23 9.64 18.57
CA THR A 700 -42.21 9.52 19.64
C THR A 700 -43.43 10.41 19.38
N LYS A 701 -43.22 11.70 19.10
CA LYS A 701 -44.29 12.71 19.02
C LYS A 701 -44.97 12.74 17.66
N ARG A 702 -44.21 12.65 16.56
CA ARG A 702 -44.75 12.79 15.20
C ARG A 702 -45.17 11.44 14.61
N ASP A 703 -44.34 10.42 14.78
CA ASP A 703 -44.54 9.13 14.12
C ASP A 703 -45.20 8.08 15.04
N GLY A 704 -45.40 8.41 16.33
CA GLY A 704 -46.13 7.57 17.28
C GLY A 704 -45.48 6.23 17.61
N TRP A 705 -44.14 6.15 17.55
CA TRP A 705 -43.43 4.89 17.80
C TRP A 705 -43.54 4.44 19.25
N GLY A 706 -43.79 3.15 19.44
CA GLY A 706 -43.74 2.50 20.76
C GLY A 706 -42.32 2.38 21.30
N THR A 707 -42.20 2.25 22.62
CA THR A 707 -40.91 2.20 23.35
C THR A 707 -39.92 1.18 22.78
N GLU A 708 -40.36 0.01 22.32
CA GLU A 708 -39.46 -1.02 21.76
C GLU A 708 -38.62 -0.52 20.58
N ARG A 709 -39.18 0.35 19.73
CA ARG A 709 -38.46 0.97 18.59
C ARG A 709 -37.56 2.13 19.03
N ILE A 710 -37.80 2.72 20.20
CA ILE A 710 -37.04 3.85 20.75
C ILE A 710 -35.84 3.39 21.58
N VAL A 711 -35.94 2.24 22.25
CA VAL A 711 -34.86 1.65 23.07
C VAL A 711 -33.48 1.64 22.37
N PRO A 712 -33.33 1.25 21.08
CA PRO A 712 -32.03 1.26 20.41
C PRO A 712 -31.44 2.67 20.28
N LEU A 713 -32.29 3.68 20.05
CA LEU A 713 -31.85 5.08 19.95
C LEU A 713 -31.40 5.61 21.32
N LEU A 714 -32.15 5.30 22.39
CA LEU A 714 -31.75 5.60 23.77
C LEU A 714 -30.44 4.92 24.16
N ALA A 715 -30.23 3.67 23.73
CA ALA A 715 -28.99 2.95 23.98
C ALA A 715 -27.78 3.62 23.30
N GLY A 716 -27.96 4.15 22.08
CA GLY A 716 -26.89 4.91 21.44
C GLY A 716 -26.65 6.27 22.07
N LEU A 717 -27.69 6.96 22.54
CA LEU A 717 -27.55 8.20 23.29
C LEU A 717 -26.73 7.95 24.57
N ARG A 718 -27.00 6.86 25.29
CA ARG A 718 -26.19 6.40 26.43
C ARG A 718 -24.71 6.20 26.07
N GLU A 719 -24.39 5.60 24.92
CA GLU A 719 -23.00 5.38 24.49
C GLU A 719 -22.25 6.69 24.17
N VAL A 720 -22.97 7.75 23.78
CA VAL A 720 -22.40 9.07 23.46
C VAL A 720 -22.24 9.96 24.71
N MET A 721 -23.16 9.90 25.66
CA MET A 721 -23.19 10.79 26.84
C MET A 721 -21.88 10.88 27.65
N PRO A 722 -21.13 9.79 27.92
CA PRO A 722 -19.85 9.90 28.64
C PRO A 722 -18.86 10.84 27.95
N TRP A 723 -18.90 10.88 26.61
CA TRP A 723 -18.04 11.74 25.84
C TRP A 723 -18.52 13.20 25.79
N VAL A 724 -19.84 13.41 25.83
CA VAL A 724 -20.43 14.75 25.98
C VAL A 724 -19.97 15.34 27.32
N LYS A 725 -20.10 14.60 28.42
CA LYS A 725 -19.65 15.02 29.75
C LYS A 725 -18.16 15.34 29.80
N GLN A 726 -17.34 14.52 29.14
CA GLN A 726 -15.89 14.67 29.15
C GLN A 726 -15.42 15.92 28.38
N TRP A 727 -16.00 16.20 27.20
CA TRP A 727 -15.46 17.22 26.29
C TRP A 727 -16.33 18.49 26.18
N HIS A 728 -17.58 18.45 26.63
CA HIS A 728 -18.56 19.54 26.51
C HIS A 728 -19.19 19.91 27.87
N GLY A 729 -18.45 19.71 28.97
CA GLY A 729 -18.85 20.06 30.34
C GLY A 729 -18.51 21.50 30.77
N LYS A 730 -18.34 22.42 29.81
CA LYS A 730 -18.05 23.85 30.07
C LYS A 730 -19.06 24.71 29.31
N PRO A 731 -19.32 25.96 29.75
CA PRO A 731 -20.14 26.91 29.03
C PRO A 731 -19.71 27.07 27.57
N ASP A 732 -20.67 27.07 26.66
CA ASP A 732 -20.44 27.16 25.22
C ASP A 732 -21.23 28.34 24.64
N ALA A 733 -20.53 29.27 23.99
CA ALA A 733 -21.14 30.46 23.38
C ALA A 733 -22.11 30.10 22.24
N GLU A 734 -21.94 28.95 21.58
CA GLU A 734 -22.90 28.44 20.58
C GLU A 734 -24.19 27.91 21.21
N TRP A 735 -24.27 27.87 22.55
CA TRP A 735 -25.41 27.39 23.34
C TRP A 735 -25.85 28.44 24.37
N ASP A 736 -25.75 29.73 24.02
CA ASP A 736 -26.13 30.86 24.89
C ASP A 736 -25.46 30.81 26.28
N ASP A 737 -24.19 30.39 26.32
CA ASP A 737 -23.38 30.18 27.53
C ASP A 737 -23.92 29.09 28.49
N GLU A 738 -24.86 28.26 28.04
CA GLU A 738 -25.25 27.03 28.74
C GLU A 738 -24.15 25.97 28.65
N VAL A 739 -24.20 24.98 29.56
CA VAL A 739 -23.29 23.82 29.56
C VAL A 739 -23.95 22.69 28.76
N PRO A 740 -23.49 22.36 27.53
CA PRO A 740 -24.18 21.39 26.68
C PRO A 740 -24.34 20.01 27.34
N ALA A 741 -23.36 19.57 28.13
CA ALA A 741 -23.45 18.31 28.87
C ALA A 741 -24.60 18.27 29.87
N GLU A 742 -24.89 19.37 30.59
CA GLU A 742 -25.97 19.42 31.59
C GLU A 742 -27.34 19.43 30.91
N VAL A 743 -27.49 20.21 29.84
CA VAL A 743 -28.73 20.30 29.05
C VAL A 743 -29.06 18.94 28.42
N LEU A 744 -28.11 18.32 27.74
CA LEU A 744 -28.30 17.03 27.08
C LEU A 744 -28.50 15.89 28.08
N GLU A 745 -27.92 15.97 29.28
CA GLU A 745 -28.17 15.00 30.36
C GLU A 745 -29.60 15.11 30.90
N ALA A 746 -30.09 16.33 31.15
CA ALA A 746 -31.47 16.55 31.58
C ALA A 746 -32.49 16.03 30.55
N ASP A 747 -32.23 16.26 29.26
CA ASP A 747 -33.03 15.74 28.16
C ASP A 747 -33.01 14.21 28.11
N TYR A 748 -31.83 13.60 28.25
CA TYR A 748 -31.68 12.15 28.29
C TYR A 748 -32.47 11.52 29.46
N GLU A 749 -32.37 12.08 30.66
CA GLU A 749 -33.14 11.64 31.83
C GLU A 749 -34.66 11.81 31.66
N ALA A 750 -35.09 12.89 31.00
CA ALA A 750 -36.50 13.10 30.69
C ALA A 750 -37.02 12.03 29.70
N LEU A 751 -36.21 11.65 28.70
CA LEU A 751 -36.55 10.60 27.75
C LEU A 751 -36.60 9.22 28.40
N LEU A 752 -35.64 8.88 29.29
CA LEU A 752 -35.68 7.62 30.06
C LEU A 752 -36.97 7.50 30.89
N ARG A 753 -37.34 8.58 31.60
CA ARG A 753 -38.58 8.63 32.39
C ARG A 753 -39.82 8.49 31.53
N ARG A 754 -39.88 9.15 30.36
CA ARG A 754 -41.01 9.07 29.43
C ARG A 754 -41.24 7.66 28.91
N HIS A 755 -40.17 6.95 28.56
CA HIS A 755 -40.27 5.62 27.97
C HIS A 755 -40.25 4.48 29.00
N GLY A 756 -39.97 4.77 30.28
CA GLY A 756 -39.93 3.77 31.35
C GLY A 756 -38.79 2.77 31.19
N VAL A 757 -37.64 3.21 30.66
CA VAL A 757 -36.49 2.36 30.32
C VAL A 757 -35.36 2.58 31.31
N GLY A 758 -34.77 1.49 31.82
CA GLY A 758 -33.61 1.54 32.72
C GLY A 758 -32.27 1.29 32.01
N GLU A 759 -31.15 1.69 32.63
CA GLU A 759 -29.82 1.54 32.03
C GLU A 759 -29.43 0.10 31.69
N ALA A 760 -29.76 -0.85 32.58
CA ALA A 760 -29.48 -2.26 32.36
C ALA A 760 -30.19 -2.81 31.11
N GLN A 761 -31.39 -2.30 30.79
CA GLN A 761 -32.12 -2.67 29.58
C GLN A 761 -31.42 -2.13 28.33
N LEU A 762 -30.88 -0.90 28.38
CA LEU A 762 -30.13 -0.32 27.27
C LEU A 762 -28.83 -1.07 27.01
N GLU A 763 -28.09 -1.43 28.06
CA GLU A 763 -26.83 -2.18 27.96
C GLU A 763 -27.03 -3.60 27.42
N ALA A 764 -28.11 -4.26 27.86
CA ALA A 764 -28.46 -5.61 27.43
C ALA A 764 -29.10 -5.65 26.03
N TRP A 765 -29.49 -4.51 25.44
CA TRP A 765 -30.21 -4.49 24.17
C TRP A 765 -29.38 -5.11 23.03
N ARG A 766 -30.02 -5.98 22.24
CA ARG A 766 -29.43 -6.58 21.04
C ARG A 766 -30.44 -6.55 19.89
N PRO A 767 -30.01 -6.38 18.63
CA PRO A 767 -30.91 -6.43 17.49
C PRO A 767 -31.58 -7.80 17.40
N VAL A 768 -32.88 -7.81 17.09
CA VAL A 768 -33.62 -9.05 16.89
C VAL A 768 -33.04 -9.77 15.67
N LYS A 769 -32.58 -11.01 15.87
CA LYS A 769 -32.11 -11.86 14.77
C LYS A 769 -33.30 -12.19 13.86
N LYS A 770 -33.46 -11.47 12.75
CA LYS A 770 -34.42 -11.87 11.70
C LYS A 770 -34.04 -13.28 11.24
N PRO A 771 -34.96 -14.26 11.23
CA PRO A 771 -34.68 -15.58 10.66
C PRO A 771 -34.24 -15.37 9.21
N ARG A 772 -33.16 -16.05 8.79
CA ARG A 772 -32.67 -15.98 7.41
C ARG A 772 -33.77 -16.46 6.47
N GLY A 773 -34.55 -15.52 5.93
CA GLY A 773 -35.42 -15.77 4.80
C GLY A 773 -34.56 -16.30 3.67
N ARG A 774 -34.96 -17.44 3.11
CA ARG A 774 -34.37 -18.03 1.91
C ARG A 774 -34.45 -16.95 0.83
N LYS A 775 -33.33 -16.31 0.47
CA LYS A 775 -33.28 -15.44 -0.72
C LYS A 775 -33.76 -16.30 -1.89
N ALA A 776 -34.80 -15.84 -2.60
CA ALA A 776 -35.07 -16.35 -3.94
C ALA A 776 -33.75 -16.25 -4.72
N ALA A 777 -33.38 -17.34 -5.39
CA ALA A 777 -32.16 -17.38 -6.19
C ALA A 777 -32.17 -16.18 -7.14
N ALA A 778 -31.09 -15.39 -7.12
CA ALA A 778 -30.81 -14.50 -8.25
C ALA A 778 -30.84 -15.35 -9.53
N PRO A 779 -31.35 -14.84 -10.67
CA PRO A 779 -31.23 -15.55 -11.92
C PRO A 779 -29.75 -15.88 -12.10
N LYS A 780 -29.44 -17.17 -12.24
CA LYS A 780 -28.10 -17.65 -12.53
C LYS A 780 -27.62 -16.83 -13.73
N LYS A 781 -26.53 -16.07 -13.57
CA LYS A 781 -25.70 -15.76 -14.73
C LYS A 781 -25.31 -17.11 -15.31
N GLU A 782 -25.66 -17.35 -16.56
CA GLU A 782 -25.16 -18.51 -17.29
C GLU A 782 -23.64 -18.51 -17.16
N PRO A 783 -23.03 -19.65 -16.78
CA PRO A 783 -21.60 -19.80 -16.93
C PRO A 783 -21.30 -19.64 -18.42
N VAL A 784 -20.38 -18.74 -18.75
CA VAL A 784 -19.73 -18.78 -20.05
C VAL A 784 -19.10 -20.17 -20.15
N GLU A 785 -19.62 -20.97 -21.09
CA GLU A 785 -19.12 -22.29 -21.44
C GLU A 785 -17.60 -22.22 -21.61
N GLN A 786 -16.89 -22.87 -20.69
CA GLN A 786 -15.54 -23.33 -20.98
C GLN A 786 -15.68 -24.43 -22.03
N VAL A 787 -15.21 -24.14 -23.24
CA VAL A 787 -14.99 -25.17 -24.26
C VAL A 787 -13.93 -26.12 -23.70
N GLU A 788 -14.38 -27.30 -23.27
CA GLU A 788 -13.52 -28.46 -23.04
C GLU A 788 -12.93 -28.87 -24.40
N LEU A 789 -11.65 -28.62 -24.62
CA LEU A 789 -10.87 -29.37 -25.60
C LEU A 789 -10.59 -30.74 -24.97
N GLY A 790 -11.37 -31.73 -25.40
CA GLY A 790 -11.16 -33.13 -25.08
C GLY A 790 -9.84 -33.65 -25.64
N GLU A 791 -9.33 -34.66 -24.95
CA GLU A 791 -8.17 -35.46 -25.28
C GLU A 791 -8.27 -36.06 -26.70
N GLU A 792 -7.33 -35.70 -27.57
CA GLU A 792 -6.54 -36.60 -28.43
C GLU A 792 -5.21 -35.93 -28.82
#